data_AF-A0A1C5D3Y6-F1
#
_entry.id   AF-A0A1C5D3Y6-F1
#
_cell.length_a   1.000
_cell.length_b   1.000
_cell.length_c   1.000
_cell.angle_alpha   90.00
_cell.angle_beta   90.00
_cell.angle_gamma   90.00
#
_symmetry.space_group_name_H-M   'P 1'
#
loop_
_entity.id
_entity.type
_entity.pdbx_description
1 polymer ?
#
loop_
_entity_poly.entity_id
_entity_poly.type
_entity_poly.pdbx_seq_one_letter_code
_entity_poly.pdbx_strand_id
1 'polypeptide(L)'
;MATETLKSDTGAGGTSVIRRVLLDNGALSALVVLVVAMSLLSGDFLTTQNLLNVGVQAAVTAILAFGVTFVIVSAGIDLSVGSVAALSATVLAWSATSAGVPVVLAVVLAIVTGIACGFVNGALISYGKLPPFIATLAMLSIARGLSLVISQGSPIAFPDSVSRLGDTLGGWLPVPVLVMIAMGLVTALILGRTFIGRSMYAIGGNEDAARLSGLRVKRQKIVIYALSGLFAAVAGIVLASRLVSAQPQAAQGYELDAIAAVVIGGASLAGGVGKASGTLIGALILAVLRNGLNLLSVSAFWQQVVIGVVIALAVLLDTLRRKAGSGAASSAGTAPGAPGSGRRGALKFAGAALAVALVVGAVSYFNSGSSGSTKKIGMSLSTLNNPFFVQMKEGAQAEAEKAGIDLTVTDAQNDASQQANQLQNFTSSGVSSIIVNPVDSDAVGPGVRSANKADIPVIAADRGVNKADTATLVASDNVAGGKLAADALADKLGGKGSIVILQGTAGTSASRERGAGFAEGLKAYSDIKVVAKQPADFDRTKGLDVMTNLIQSHPGVTGVFAENDEMALGAAKALGSKAGKSVSVVGFDGTPDGLKAVEAGTLYASVAQQPAELGKIAVRNAVKAAKDEKVASTVKVPVKVVTRENVADFS
;
A
#
# COMPACT_ATOMS: atom_id res chain seq x y z
N MET A 1 11.47 22.14 -40.82
CA MET A 1 11.75 23.35 -41.60
C MET A 1 12.58 24.30 -40.76
N ALA A 2 13.46 25.02 -41.44
CA ALA A 2 14.53 25.84 -40.90
C ALA A 2 14.04 27.16 -40.29
N THR A 3 14.88 27.69 -39.38
CA THR A 3 15.15 29.10 -39.08
C THR A 3 13.98 30.06 -38.86
N GLU A 4 13.76 30.42 -37.60
CA GLU A 4 13.60 31.83 -37.21
C GLU A 4 14.39 32.09 -35.92
N THR A 5 15.64 32.51 -36.12
CA THR A 5 16.38 33.35 -35.18
C THR A 5 16.35 34.77 -35.72
N LEU A 6 15.57 35.65 -35.10
CA LEU A 6 15.82 37.09 -35.12
C LEU A 6 15.66 37.67 -33.71
N LYS A 7 16.80 38.14 -33.20
CA LYS A 7 17.03 39.20 -32.19
C LYS A 7 15.97 40.30 -32.25
N SER A 8 15.68 41.09 -31.21
CA SER A 8 16.14 41.24 -29.83
C SER A 8 15.26 42.33 -29.24
N ASP A 9 14.91 42.26 -27.96
CA ASP A 9 14.94 43.47 -27.14
C ASP A 9 15.38 43.13 -25.71
N THR A 10 16.37 43.88 -25.30
CA THR A 10 17.16 43.81 -24.07
C THR A 10 16.38 44.31 -22.88
N GLY A 11 16.53 43.63 -21.74
CA GLY A 11 16.35 44.23 -20.41
C GLY A 11 14.96 44.10 -19.78
N ALA A 12 14.62 42.92 -19.25
CA ALA A 12 13.68 42.81 -18.13
C ALA A 12 13.97 41.52 -17.34
N GLY A 13 14.39 41.69 -16.09
CA GLY A 13 15.05 40.70 -15.23
C GLY A 13 14.40 39.31 -15.10
N GLY A 14 15.16 38.37 -14.54
CA GLY A 14 14.78 36.95 -14.39
C GLY A 14 13.42 36.69 -13.73
N THR A 15 12.83 37.68 -13.06
CA THR A 15 11.44 37.68 -12.60
C THR A 15 10.40 37.59 -13.73
N SER A 16 10.72 38.03 -14.96
CA SER A 16 9.81 37.98 -16.11
C SER A 16 9.71 36.60 -16.77
N VAL A 17 10.79 35.81 -16.76
CA VAL A 17 10.86 34.46 -17.36
C VAL A 17 10.20 33.44 -16.43
N ILE A 18 10.50 33.48 -15.14
CA ILE A 18 9.88 32.60 -14.13
C ILE A 18 8.37 32.82 -14.10
N ARG A 19 7.92 34.07 -14.13
CA ARG A 19 6.50 34.43 -14.19
C ARG A 19 5.82 33.92 -15.46
N ARG A 20 6.49 33.98 -16.61
CA ARG A 20 5.94 33.49 -17.89
C ARG A 20 5.82 31.96 -17.91
N VAL A 21 6.87 31.24 -17.49
CA VAL A 21 6.88 29.76 -17.41
C VAL A 21 5.83 29.22 -16.43
N LEU A 22 5.64 29.88 -15.27
CA LEU A 22 4.61 29.48 -14.31
C LEU A 22 3.20 29.72 -14.85
N LEU A 23 2.92 30.91 -15.40
CA LEU A 23 1.58 31.25 -15.90
C LEU A 23 1.18 30.46 -17.15
N ASP A 24 2.14 30.06 -17.99
CA ASP A 24 1.84 29.29 -19.22
C ASP A 24 1.65 27.78 -18.95
N ASN A 25 2.07 27.27 -17.79
CA ASN A 25 1.92 25.86 -17.39
C ASN A 25 1.02 25.71 -16.15
N GLY A 26 -0.29 25.52 -16.39
CA GLY A 26 -1.30 25.43 -15.35
C GLY A 26 -1.03 24.35 -14.29
N ALA A 27 -0.51 23.18 -14.69
CA ALA A 27 -0.16 22.11 -13.75
C ALA A 27 1.02 22.52 -12.86
N LEU A 28 2.06 23.17 -13.42
CA LEU A 28 3.20 23.64 -12.64
C LEU A 28 2.78 24.73 -11.64
N SER A 29 1.91 25.66 -12.05
CA SER A 29 1.31 26.65 -11.15
C SER A 29 0.57 25.98 -9.99
N ALA A 30 -0.23 24.95 -10.27
CA ALA A 30 -0.97 24.22 -9.24
C ALA A 30 -0.03 23.53 -8.24
N LEU A 31 1.04 22.89 -8.73
CA LEU A 31 2.07 22.28 -7.87
C LEU A 31 2.72 23.32 -6.96
N VAL A 32 3.12 24.48 -7.48
CA VAL A 32 3.75 25.54 -6.68
C VAL A 32 2.80 26.07 -5.61
N VAL A 33 1.53 26.32 -5.94
CA VAL A 33 0.52 26.75 -4.95
C VAL A 33 0.34 25.69 -3.87
N LEU A 34 0.27 24.42 -4.25
CA LEU A 34 0.12 23.32 -3.30
C LEU A 34 1.33 23.21 -2.36
N VAL A 35 2.55 23.31 -2.90
CA VAL A 35 3.80 23.32 -2.10
C VAL A 35 3.81 24.47 -1.11
N VAL A 36 3.46 25.69 -1.55
CA VAL A 36 3.36 26.86 -0.66
C VAL A 36 2.31 26.63 0.42
N ALA A 37 1.13 26.15 0.06
CA ALA A 37 0.07 25.87 1.03
C ALA A 37 0.50 24.84 2.07
N MET A 38 1.11 23.71 1.66
CA MET A 38 1.57 22.69 2.60
C MET A 38 2.71 23.21 3.50
N SER A 39 3.58 24.07 2.97
CA SER A 39 4.66 24.72 3.74
C SER A 39 4.13 25.67 4.81
N LEU A 40 2.98 26.32 4.56
CA LEU A 40 2.33 27.20 5.54
C LEU A 40 1.54 26.42 6.59
N LEU A 41 1.02 25.24 6.23
CA LEU A 41 0.22 24.39 7.13
C LEU A 41 1.08 23.48 8.02
N SER A 42 2.31 23.16 7.61
CA SER A 42 3.22 22.29 8.36
C SER A 42 4.65 22.82 8.30
N GLY A 43 5.25 23.05 9.48
CA GLY A 43 6.65 23.46 9.61
C GLY A 43 7.65 22.40 9.12
N ASP A 44 7.24 21.13 9.09
CA ASP A 44 8.11 20.01 8.71
C ASP A 44 8.13 19.76 7.19
N PHE A 45 7.22 20.39 6.43
CA PHE A 45 7.01 20.08 5.02
C PHE A 45 8.23 20.37 4.15
N LEU A 46 8.93 21.48 4.38
CA LEU A 46 10.12 21.90 3.61
C LEU A 46 11.43 21.28 4.11
N THR A 47 11.39 20.37 5.09
CA THR A 47 12.60 19.68 5.54
C THR A 47 13.19 18.83 4.41
N THR A 48 14.53 18.76 4.33
CA THR A 48 15.22 17.97 3.30
C THR A 48 14.75 16.52 3.28
N GLN A 49 14.55 15.93 4.47
CA GLN A 49 14.06 14.57 4.60
C GLN A 49 12.65 14.41 4.02
N ASN A 50 11.74 15.33 4.32
CA ASN A 50 10.38 15.27 3.78
C ASN A 50 10.35 15.45 2.25
N LEU A 51 11.15 16.36 1.69
CA LEU A 51 11.25 16.55 0.24
C LEU A 51 11.78 15.30 -0.48
N LEU A 52 12.77 14.61 0.11
CA LEU A 52 13.24 13.32 -0.40
C LEU A 52 12.13 12.25 -0.32
N ASN A 53 11.37 12.21 0.78
CA ASN A 53 10.24 11.28 0.93
C ASN A 53 9.15 11.53 -0.12
N VAL A 54 8.80 12.80 -0.40
CA VAL A 54 7.87 13.17 -1.47
C VAL A 54 8.38 12.66 -2.82
N GLY A 55 9.68 12.80 -3.10
CA GLY A 55 10.30 12.27 -4.31
C GLY A 55 10.18 10.75 -4.43
N VAL A 56 10.44 10.02 -3.34
CA VAL A 56 10.31 8.55 -3.30
C VAL A 56 8.85 8.11 -3.48
N GLN A 57 7.91 8.81 -2.85
CA GLN A 57 6.46 8.57 -3.00
C GLN A 57 5.99 8.82 -4.43
N ALA A 58 6.50 9.88 -5.07
CA ALA A 58 6.19 10.19 -6.46
C ALA A 58 6.76 9.16 -7.44
N ALA A 59 7.90 8.54 -7.14
CA ALA A 59 8.66 7.71 -8.08
C ALA A 59 7.85 6.57 -8.69
N VAL A 60 7.20 5.73 -7.88
CA VAL A 60 6.47 4.55 -8.35
C VAL A 60 5.29 4.99 -9.23
N THR A 61 4.48 5.93 -8.75
CA THR A 61 3.33 6.46 -9.50
C THR A 61 3.76 7.17 -10.77
N ALA A 62 4.85 7.95 -10.74
CA ALA A 62 5.37 8.65 -11.92
C ALA A 62 5.87 7.67 -13.00
N ILE A 63 6.60 6.61 -12.62
CA ILE A 63 7.04 5.58 -13.56
C ILE A 63 5.84 4.90 -14.22
N LEU A 64 4.81 4.51 -13.45
CA LEU A 64 3.57 3.96 -14.02
C LEU A 64 2.89 4.97 -14.95
N ALA A 65 2.75 6.21 -14.51
CA ALA A 65 2.13 7.29 -15.25
C ALA A 65 2.85 7.57 -16.58
N PHE A 66 4.18 7.47 -16.63
CA PHE A 66 4.93 7.60 -17.88
C PHE A 66 4.59 6.50 -18.89
N GLY A 67 4.42 5.25 -18.45
CA GLY A 67 3.94 4.16 -19.29
C GLY A 67 2.51 4.40 -19.80
N VAL A 68 1.62 4.78 -18.89
CA VAL A 68 0.23 5.14 -19.20
C VAL A 68 0.14 6.34 -20.13
N THR A 69 1.10 7.27 -20.10
CA THR A 69 1.15 8.42 -21.02
C THR A 69 1.20 7.97 -22.48
N PHE A 70 1.97 6.93 -22.80
CA PHE A 70 2.03 6.39 -24.16
C PHE A 70 0.66 5.89 -24.63
N VAL A 71 -0.03 5.18 -23.74
CA VAL A 71 -1.35 4.60 -23.99
C VAL A 71 -2.40 5.71 -24.18
N ILE A 72 -2.45 6.67 -23.27
CA ILE A 72 -3.40 7.81 -23.32
C ILE A 72 -3.17 8.67 -24.55
N VAL A 73 -1.91 8.99 -24.89
CA VAL A 73 -1.59 9.77 -26.10
C VAL A 73 -2.10 9.08 -27.37
N SER A 74 -2.16 7.74 -27.38
CA SER A 74 -2.71 6.96 -28.50
C SER A 74 -4.22 6.71 -28.45
N ALA A 75 -4.96 7.42 -27.57
CA ALA A 75 -6.39 7.23 -27.29
C ALA A 75 -6.75 5.83 -26.72
N GLY A 76 -5.81 5.20 -26.01
CA GLY A 76 -6.02 3.95 -25.30
C GLY A 76 -6.25 4.13 -23.79
N ILE A 77 -6.55 3.02 -23.11
CA ILE A 77 -6.63 2.94 -21.65
C ILE A 77 -5.94 1.64 -21.22
N ASP A 78 -5.10 1.70 -20.19
CA ASP A 78 -4.46 0.53 -19.58
C ASP A 78 -4.69 0.52 -18.07
N LEU A 79 -5.64 -0.31 -17.63
CA LEU A 79 -5.94 -0.52 -16.20
C LEU A 79 -5.06 -1.58 -15.56
N SER A 80 -4.28 -2.34 -16.34
CA SER A 80 -3.52 -3.47 -15.81
C SER A 80 -2.21 -3.08 -15.13
N VAL A 81 -1.76 -1.82 -15.28
CA VAL A 81 -0.40 -1.40 -14.90
C VAL A 81 -0.06 -1.67 -13.43
N GLY A 82 -1.00 -1.50 -12.50
CA GLY A 82 -0.79 -1.79 -11.07
C GLY A 82 -0.58 -3.28 -10.79
N SER A 83 -1.44 -4.15 -11.33
CA SER A 83 -1.30 -5.59 -11.12
C SER A 83 -0.18 -6.22 -11.93
N VAL A 84 0.18 -5.67 -13.10
CA VAL A 84 1.38 -6.06 -13.87
C VAL A 84 2.66 -5.68 -13.12
N ALA A 85 2.69 -4.53 -12.43
CA ALA A 85 3.78 -4.16 -11.55
C ALA A 85 3.92 -5.15 -10.39
N ALA A 86 2.81 -5.51 -9.74
CA ALA A 86 2.80 -6.52 -8.67
C ALA A 86 3.26 -7.90 -9.16
N LEU A 87 2.77 -8.37 -10.31
CA LEU A 87 3.20 -9.64 -10.91
C LEU A 87 4.70 -9.62 -11.22
N SER A 88 5.21 -8.55 -11.81
CA SER A 88 6.64 -8.42 -12.14
C SER A 88 7.51 -8.43 -10.88
N ALA A 89 7.06 -7.74 -9.82
CA ALA A 89 7.70 -7.80 -8.49
C ALA A 89 7.70 -9.21 -7.91
N THR A 90 6.58 -9.93 -7.97
CA THR A 90 6.46 -11.31 -7.48
C THR A 90 7.36 -12.27 -8.27
N VAL A 91 7.43 -12.12 -9.59
CA VAL A 91 8.35 -12.92 -10.44
C VAL A 91 9.81 -12.64 -10.08
N LEU A 92 10.19 -11.37 -9.85
CA LEU A 92 11.52 -11.02 -9.35
C LEU A 92 11.82 -11.72 -8.02
N ALA A 93 10.90 -11.60 -7.05
CA ALA A 93 11.04 -12.19 -5.72
C ALA A 93 11.23 -13.70 -5.79
N TRP A 94 10.29 -14.37 -6.44
CA TRP A 94 10.23 -15.82 -6.52
C TRP A 94 11.44 -16.38 -7.25
N SER A 95 11.85 -15.76 -8.36
CA SER A 95 13.02 -16.23 -9.10
C SER A 95 14.32 -16.02 -8.32
N ALA A 96 14.49 -14.88 -7.65
CA ALA A 96 15.68 -14.57 -6.87
C ALA A 96 15.79 -15.35 -5.54
N THR A 97 14.68 -15.85 -5.00
CA THR A 97 14.62 -16.51 -3.68
C THR A 97 14.36 -18.00 -3.75
N SER A 98 13.26 -18.40 -4.39
CA SER A 98 12.79 -19.77 -4.42
C SER A 98 13.45 -20.57 -5.54
N ALA A 99 13.64 -19.96 -6.72
CA ALA A 99 14.28 -20.62 -7.86
C ALA A 99 15.81 -20.49 -7.86
N GLY A 100 16.40 -19.67 -6.97
CA GLY A 100 17.85 -19.48 -6.86
C GLY A 100 18.51 -18.82 -8.08
N VAL A 101 17.73 -18.12 -8.91
CA VAL A 101 18.22 -17.49 -10.13
C VAL A 101 19.06 -16.25 -9.79
N PRO A 102 20.20 -16.00 -10.48
CA PRO A 102 20.99 -14.79 -10.27
C PRO A 102 20.17 -13.51 -10.43
N VAL A 103 20.37 -12.53 -9.55
CA VAL A 103 19.56 -11.29 -9.47
C VAL A 103 19.41 -10.58 -10.82
N VAL A 104 20.48 -10.50 -11.61
CA VAL A 104 20.44 -9.85 -12.93
C VAL A 104 19.44 -10.56 -13.84
N LEU A 105 19.45 -11.89 -13.85
CA LEU A 105 18.51 -12.69 -14.65
C LEU A 105 17.09 -12.60 -14.08
N ALA A 106 16.93 -12.58 -12.76
CA ALA A 106 15.63 -12.36 -12.11
C ALA A 106 15.01 -10.99 -12.48
N VAL A 107 15.82 -9.92 -12.54
CA VAL A 107 15.40 -8.59 -13.02
C VAL A 107 14.98 -8.64 -14.48
N VAL A 108 15.73 -9.34 -15.33
CA VAL A 108 15.36 -9.51 -16.74
C VAL A 108 14.03 -10.26 -16.87
N LEU A 109 13.82 -11.34 -16.09
CA LEU A 109 12.56 -12.08 -16.08
C LEU A 109 11.38 -11.19 -15.69
N ALA A 110 11.52 -10.39 -14.64
CA ALA A 110 10.50 -9.44 -14.22
C ALA A 110 10.15 -8.41 -15.31
N ILE A 111 11.17 -7.86 -15.98
CA ILE A 111 10.98 -6.93 -17.11
C ILE A 111 10.25 -7.62 -18.28
N VAL A 112 10.66 -8.85 -18.62
CA VAL A 112 10.05 -9.64 -19.68
C VAL A 112 8.59 -9.95 -19.35
N THR A 113 8.27 -10.27 -18.09
CA THR A 113 6.88 -10.48 -17.65
C THR A 113 6.00 -9.26 -17.92
N GLY A 114 6.46 -8.06 -17.53
CA GLY A 114 5.69 -6.84 -17.81
C GLY A 114 5.51 -6.57 -19.30
N ILE A 115 6.59 -6.70 -20.09
CA ILE A 115 6.53 -6.57 -21.56
C ILE A 115 5.54 -7.59 -22.15
N ALA A 116 5.55 -8.84 -21.68
CA ALA A 116 4.67 -9.89 -22.16
C ALA A 116 3.19 -9.57 -21.86
N CYS A 117 2.86 -9.14 -20.65
CA CYS A 117 1.51 -8.68 -20.31
C CYS A 117 1.05 -7.53 -21.22
N GLY A 118 1.91 -6.52 -21.40
CA GLY A 118 1.64 -5.39 -22.29
C GLY A 118 1.49 -5.81 -23.75
N PHE A 119 2.31 -6.73 -24.24
CA PHE A 119 2.21 -7.30 -25.58
C PHE A 119 0.87 -8.02 -25.78
N VAL A 120 0.45 -8.84 -24.82
CA VAL A 120 -0.84 -9.56 -24.86
C VAL A 120 -2.00 -8.56 -24.93
N ASN A 121 -2.00 -7.52 -24.08
CA ASN A 121 -2.99 -6.43 -24.16
C ASN A 121 -3.02 -5.80 -25.56
N GLY A 122 -1.86 -5.40 -26.07
CA GLY A 122 -1.74 -4.79 -27.38
C GLY A 122 -2.22 -5.71 -28.52
N ALA A 123 -1.95 -7.01 -28.43
CA ALA A 123 -2.38 -8.00 -29.41
C ALA A 123 -3.90 -8.22 -29.38
N LEU A 124 -4.48 -8.36 -28.19
CA LEU A 124 -5.93 -8.48 -27.99
C LEU A 124 -6.68 -7.25 -28.52
N ILE A 125 -6.14 -6.05 -28.30
CA ILE A 125 -6.74 -4.81 -28.78
C ILE A 125 -6.60 -4.69 -30.31
N SER A 126 -5.42 -4.98 -30.85
CA SER A 126 -5.10 -4.70 -32.25
C SER A 126 -5.60 -5.76 -33.23
N TYR A 127 -5.52 -7.03 -32.82
CA TYR A 127 -5.87 -8.20 -33.65
C TYR A 127 -7.15 -8.86 -33.15
N GLY A 128 -7.32 -9.00 -31.84
CA GLY A 128 -8.56 -9.49 -31.24
C GLY A 128 -9.72 -8.49 -31.31
N LYS A 129 -9.44 -7.23 -31.68
CA LYS A 129 -10.43 -6.13 -31.76
C LYS A 129 -11.20 -5.91 -30.44
N LEU A 130 -10.62 -6.29 -29.31
CA LEU A 130 -11.22 -6.00 -28.01
C LEU A 130 -11.09 -4.51 -27.69
N PRO A 131 -12.12 -3.89 -27.09
CA PRO A 131 -11.99 -2.54 -26.53
C PRO A 131 -10.84 -2.48 -25.51
N PRO A 132 -9.99 -1.43 -25.51
CA PRO A 132 -8.85 -1.30 -24.62
C PRO A 132 -9.15 -1.52 -23.13
N PHE A 133 -10.25 -0.95 -22.66
CA PHE A 133 -10.72 -1.11 -21.30
C PHE A 133 -10.95 -2.59 -20.94
N ILE A 134 -11.58 -3.37 -21.81
CA ILE A 134 -11.90 -4.79 -21.55
C ILE A 134 -10.62 -5.64 -21.54
N ALA A 135 -9.75 -5.45 -22.54
CA ALA A 135 -8.50 -6.21 -22.62
C ALA A 135 -7.62 -5.98 -21.38
N THR A 136 -7.48 -4.72 -20.96
CA THR A 136 -6.63 -4.37 -19.82
C THR A 136 -7.29 -4.68 -18.48
N LEU A 137 -8.62 -4.65 -18.36
CA LEU A 137 -9.33 -5.15 -17.18
C LEU A 137 -9.17 -6.68 -17.03
N ALA A 138 -9.21 -7.43 -18.14
CA ALA A 138 -8.94 -8.87 -18.12
C ALA A 138 -7.51 -9.15 -17.66
N MET A 139 -6.53 -8.43 -18.21
CA MET A 139 -5.13 -8.54 -17.78
C MET A 139 -4.92 -8.09 -16.34
N LEU A 140 -5.69 -7.11 -15.85
CA LEU A 140 -5.67 -6.69 -14.46
C LEU A 140 -5.91 -7.89 -13.54
N SER A 141 -7.02 -8.61 -13.78
CA SER A 141 -7.41 -9.80 -13.03
C SER A 141 -6.42 -10.96 -13.20
N ILE A 142 -5.96 -11.21 -14.43
CA ILE A 142 -4.99 -12.28 -14.72
C ILE A 142 -3.67 -12.02 -13.98
N ALA A 143 -3.10 -10.82 -14.09
CA ALA A 143 -1.83 -10.50 -13.46
C ALA A 143 -1.93 -10.53 -11.93
N ARG A 144 -3.04 -10.03 -11.36
CA ARG A 144 -3.29 -10.11 -9.92
C ARG A 144 -3.44 -11.55 -9.44
N GLY A 145 -4.19 -12.37 -10.18
CA GLY A 145 -4.36 -13.80 -9.88
C GLY A 145 -3.06 -14.58 -9.97
N LEU A 146 -2.27 -14.37 -11.02
CA LEU A 146 -0.95 -15.00 -11.18
C LEU A 146 0.02 -14.60 -10.07
N SER A 147 -0.02 -13.33 -9.64
CA SER A 147 0.78 -12.86 -8.50
C SER A 147 0.45 -13.65 -7.23
N LEU A 148 -0.85 -13.83 -6.93
CA LEU A 148 -1.31 -14.64 -5.80
C LEU A 148 -0.93 -16.12 -5.92
N VAL A 149 -1.03 -16.70 -7.13
CA VAL A 149 -0.68 -18.11 -7.38
C VAL A 149 0.81 -18.35 -7.16
N ILE A 150 1.67 -17.48 -7.70
CA ILE A 150 3.13 -17.61 -7.56
C ILE A 150 3.53 -17.44 -6.09
N SER A 151 2.89 -16.51 -5.39
CA SER A 151 3.23 -16.18 -4.00
C SER A 151 2.52 -17.06 -2.97
N GLN A 152 1.62 -17.95 -3.39
CA GLN A 152 0.73 -18.71 -2.50
C GLN A 152 -0.05 -17.80 -1.53
N GLY A 153 -0.42 -16.61 -2.01
CA GLY A 153 -1.13 -15.60 -1.22
C GLY A 153 -0.28 -14.86 -0.16
N SER A 154 0.98 -15.23 0.03
CA SER A 154 1.88 -14.62 1.04
C SER A 154 2.93 -13.71 0.40
N PRO A 155 3.45 -12.68 1.11
CA PRO A 155 4.59 -11.90 0.65
C PRO A 155 5.86 -12.75 0.50
N ILE A 156 6.72 -12.39 -0.46
CA ILE A 156 8.02 -13.04 -0.69
C ILE A 156 9.13 -12.03 -0.37
N ALA A 157 9.85 -12.25 0.75
CA ALA A 157 10.94 -11.39 1.18
C ALA A 157 12.14 -11.43 0.21
N PHE A 158 12.80 -10.31 -0.02
CA PHE A 158 13.96 -10.24 -0.90
C PHE A 158 15.27 -10.68 -0.22
N PRO A 159 16.20 -11.31 -0.98
CA PRO A 159 17.56 -11.49 -0.51
C PRO A 159 18.29 -10.16 -0.53
N ASP A 160 19.35 -10.03 0.26
CA ASP A 160 20.05 -8.76 0.46
C ASP A 160 20.73 -8.23 -0.81
N SER A 161 20.96 -9.10 -1.81
CA SER A 161 21.46 -8.70 -3.13
C SER A 161 20.44 -7.88 -3.94
N VAL A 162 19.14 -8.15 -3.77
CA VAL A 162 18.05 -7.43 -4.45
C VAL A 162 17.64 -6.19 -3.64
N SER A 163 17.71 -6.24 -2.30
CA SER A 163 17.34 -5.10 -1.44
C SER A 163 18.17 -3.84 -1.71
N ARG A 164 19.43 -3.99 -2.15
CA ARG A 164 20.30 -2.86 -2.54
C ARG A 164 19.76 -2.04 -3.72
N LEU A 165 18.90 -2.63 -4.57
CA LEU A 165 18.27 -1.90 -5.69
C LEU A 165 17.30 -0.82 -5.19
N GLY A 166 16.80 -0.93 -3.95
CA GLY A 166 15.90 0.04 -3.32
C GLY A 166 16.60 1.03 -2.39
N ASP A 167 17.93 0.93 -2.24
CA ASP A 167 18.69 1.73 -1.28
C ASP A 167 18.99 3.15 -1.79
N THR A 168 19.77 3.92 -1.04
CA THR A 168 20.23 5.27 -1.36
C THR A 168 21.62 5.24 -1.98
N LEU A 169 21.82 5.95 -3.09
CA LEU A 169 23.13 6.18 -3.67
C LEU A 169 23.89 7.21 -2.84
N GLY A 170 25.11 6.88 -2.41
CA GLY A 170 25.96 7.77 -1.60
C GLY A 170 25.41 8.09 -0.21
N GLY A 171 24.37 7.38 0.26
CA GLY A 171 23.76 7.56 1.58
C GLY A 171 22.71 8.66 1.68
N TRP A 172 22.45 9.43 0.60
CA TRP A 172 21.50 10.55 0.64
C TRP A 172 20.55 10.63 -0.56
N LEU A 173 20.86 10.00 -1.71
CA LEU A 173 20.03 10.11 -2.91
C LEU A 173 19.24 8.83 -3.16
N PRO A 174 17.91 8.80 -3.01
CA PRO A 174 17.12 7.57 -3.19
C PRO A 174 17.16 7.06 -4.63
N VAL A 175 17.53 5.79 -4.82
CA VAL A 175 17.51 5.14 -6.14
C VAL A 175 16.14 5.21 -6.83
N PRO A 176 14.98 5.09 -6.13
CA PRO A 176 13.67 5.29 -6.76
C PRO A 176 13.54 6.62 -7.52
N VAL A 177 14.10 7.71 -6.99
CA VAL A 177 14.07 9.04 -7.62
C VAL A 177 14.93 9.06 -8.89
N LEU A 178 16.10 8.42 -8.86
CA LEU A 178 16.99 8.30 -10.03
C LEU A 178 16.32 7.50 -11.16
N VAL A 179 15.70 6.38 -10.82
CA VAL A 179 14.96 5.56 -11.80
C VAL A 179 13.78 6.36 -12.37
N MET A 180 13.03 7.08 -11.53
CA MET A 180 11.96 7.97 -12.00
C MET A 180 12.48 8.99 -13.02
N ILE A 181 13.60 9.68 -12.73
CA ILE A 181 14.20 10.66 -13.65
C ILE A 181 14.62 9.98 -14.96
N ALA A 182 15.30 8.84 -14.89
CA ALA A 182 15.74 8.09 -16.06
C ALA A 182 14.55 7.66 -16.94
N MET A 183 13.50 7.09 -16.34
CA MET A 183 12.29 6.68 -17.05
C MET A 183 11.56 7.90 -17.65
N GLY A 184 11.51 9.03 -16.95
CA GLY A 184 10.96 10.28 -17.47
C GLY A 184 11.71 10.82 -18.68
N LEU A 185 13.05 10.76 -18.66
CA LEU A 185 13.89 11.13 -19.81
C LEU A 185 13.68 10.19 -21.00
N VAL A 186 13.58 8.88 -20.75
CA VAL A 186 13.25 7.88 -21.78
C VAL A 186 11.88 8.20 -22.40
N THR A 187 10.86 8.50 -21.59
CA THR A 187 9.54 8.90 -22.09
C THR A 187 9.58 10.18 -22.91
N ALA A 188 10.31 11.19 -22.46
CA ALA A 188 10.48 12.44 -23.19
C ALA A 188 11.17 12.22 -24.55
N LEU A 189 12.19 11.37 -24.59
CA LEU A 189 12.89 10.98 -25.81
C LEU A 189 11.95 10.23 -26.77
N ILE A 190 11.23 9.21 -26.27
CA ILE A 190 10.30 8.41 -27.09
C ILE A 190 9.22 9.32 -27.69
N LEU A 191 8.53 10.12 -26.88
CA LEU A 191 7.46 10.99 -27.35
C LEU A 191 7.95 12.11 -28.29
N GLY A 192 9.06 12.77 -27.95
CA GLY A 192 9.51 13.98 -28.64
C GLY A 192 10.45 13.74 -29.83
N ARG A 193 11.16 12.61 -29.87
CA ARG A 193 12.27 12.41 -30.82
C ARG A 193 12.15 11.13 -31.66
N THR A 194 11.26 10.19 -31.35
CA THR A 194 11.18 8.91 -32.09
C THR A 194 10.00 8.82 -33.06
N PHE A 195 10.09 7.88 -34.01
CA PHE A 195 8.99 7.54 -34.92
C PHE A 195 7.77 6.97 -34.17
N ILE A 196 8.01 6.16 -33.15
CA ILE A 196 6.97 5.55 -32.31
C ILE A 196 6.15 6.66 -31.64
N GLY A 197 6.80 7.66 -31.04
CA GLY A 197 6.13 8.81 -30.44
C GLY A 197 5.24 9.58 -31.42
N ARG A 198 5.76 9.94 -32.60
CA ARG A 198 4.95 10.60 -33.65
C ARG A 198 3.74 9.76 -34.08
N SER A 199 3.93 8.44 -34.15
CA SER A 199 2.85 7.51 -34.49
C SER A 199 1.78 7.47 -33.40
N MET A 200 2.15 7.53 -32.11
CA MET A 200 1.20 7.61 -30.99
C MET A 200 0.30 8.84 -31.11
N TYR A 201 0.87 10.02 -31.34
CA TYR A 201 0.11 11.26 -31.51
C TYR A 201 -0.82 11.22 -32.75
N ALA A 202 -0.33 10.69 -33.87
CA ALA A 202 -1.13 10.55 -35.09
C ALA A 202 -2.33 9.61 -34.88
N ILE A 203 -2.11 8.45 -34.24
CA ILE A 203 -3.16 7.48 -33.91
C ILE A 203 -4.19 8.11 -32.97
N GLY A 204 -3.74 8.81 -31.91
CA GLY A 204 -4.65 9.43 -30.96
C GLY A 204 -5.41 10.64 -31.50
N GLY A 205 -4.89 11.33 -32.51
CA GLY A 205 -5.60 12.40 -33.19
C GLY A 205 -6.72 11.89 -34.10
N ASN A 206 -6.41 10.88 -34.92
CA ASN A 206 -7.39 10.17 -35.74
C ASN A 206 -6.82 8.84 -36.23
N GLU A 207 -7.30 7.73 -35.68
CA GLU A 207 -6.80 6.39 -35.99
C GLU A 207 -7.02 5.98 -37.45
N ASP A 208 -8.17 6.35 -38.04
CA ASP A 208 -8.50 6.03 -39.43
C ASP A 208 -7.61 6.82 -40.40
N ALA A 209 -7.40 8.11 -40.13
CA ALA A 209 -6.50 8.94 -40.94
C ALA A 209 -5.04 8.44 -40.83
N ALA A 210 -4.59 8.04 -39.64
CA ALA A 210 -3.28 7.46 -39.43
C ALA A 210 -3.09 6.17 -40.26
N ARG A 211 -4.10 5.28 -40.26
CA ARG A 211 -4.10 4.05 -41.06
C ARG A 211 -4.06 4.34 -42.57
N LEU A 212 -4.91 5.25 -43.04
CA LEU A 212 -4.96 5.65 -44.46
C LEU A 212 -3.68 6.37 -44.91
N SER A 213 -2.99 7.04 -43.98
CA SER A 213 -1.67 7.65 -44.21
C SER A 213 -0.51 6.65 -44.16
N GLY A 214 -0.78 5.35 -44.13
CA GLY A 214 0.23 4.28 -44.22
C GLY A 214 0.84 3.83 -42.89
N LEU A 215 0.37 4.34 -41.73
CA LEU A 215 0.84 3.84 -40.44
C LEU A 215 0.29 2.44 -40.18
N ARG A 216 1.17 1.53 -39.76
CA ARG A 216 0.80 0.17 -39.31
C ARG A 216 0.21 0.23 -37.89
N VAL A 217 -0.97 0.85 -37.74
CA VAL A 217 -1.64 1.14 -36.45
C VAL A 217 -1.63 -0.07 -35.51
N LYS A 218 -2.00 -1.25 -36.02
CA LYS A 218 -2.02 -2.50 -35.22
C LYS A 218 -0.68 -2.84 -34.59
N ARG A 219 0.43 -2.70 -35.33
CA ARG A 219 1.78 -2.96 -34.80
C ARG A 219 2.19 -1.88 -33.81
N GLN A 220 1.83 -0.63 -34.07
CA GLN A 220 2.14 0.48 -33.16
C GLN A 220 1.42 0.31 -31.81
N LYS A 221 0.14 -0.07 -31.82
CA LYS A 221 -0.62 -0.38 -30.59
C LYS A 221 0.05 -1.49 -29.78
N ILE A 222 0.52 -2.58 -30.40
CA ILE A 222 1.29 -3.61 -29.67
C ILE A 222 2.51 -3.02 -28.96
N VAL A 223 3.32 -2.22 -29.66
CA VAL A 223 4.50 -1.58 -29.08
C VAL A 223 4.12 -0.63 -27.94
N ILE A 224 3.03 0.13 -28.08
CA ILE A 224 2.54 1.07 -27.07
C ILE A 224 2.21 0.34 -25.76
N TYR A 225 1.42 -0.74 -25.81
CA TYR A 225 1.07 -1.49 -24.60
C TYR A 225 2.26 -2.29 -24.04
N ALA A 226 3.17 -2.79 -24.89
CA ALA A 226 4.41 -3.42 -24.43
C ALA A 226 5.33 -2.43 -23.68
N LEU A 227 5.40 -1.16 -24.12
CA LEU A 227 6.09 -0.09 -23.39
C LEU A 227 5.40 0.23 -22.07
N SER A 228 4.05 0.26 -22.03
CA SER A 228 3.30 0.39 -20.77
C SER A 228 3.67 -0.72 -19.79
N GLY A 229 3.69 -1.97 -20.26
CA GLY A 229 4.10 -3.14 -19.47
C GLY A 229 5.55 -3.11 -18.99
N LEU A 230 6.49 -2.60 -19.80
CA LEU A 230 7.88 -2.36 -19.38
C LEU A 230 7.96 -1.38 -18.21
N PHE A 231 7.26 -0.25 -18.31
CA PHE A 231 7.25 0.75 -17.24
C PHE A 231 6.56 0.22 -15.99
N ALA A 232 5.50 -0.59 -16.14
CA ALA A 232 4.88 -1.30 -15.03
C ALA A 232 5.85 -2.26 -14.32
N ALA A 233 6.63 -3.05 -15.09
CA ALA A 233 7.66 -3.91 -14.49
C ALA A 233 8.73 -3.11 -13.73
N VAL A 234 9.25 -2.04 -14.32
CA VAL A 234 10.25 -1.18 -13.65
C VAL A 234 9.68 -0.56 -12.37
N ALA A 235 8.44 -0.07 -12.40
CA ALA A 235 7.77 0.46 -11.22
C ALA A 235 7.59 -0.61 -10.13
N GLY A 236 7.20 -1.84 -10.51
CA GLY A 236 7.08 -2.98 -9.61
C GLY A 236 8.41 -3.37 -8.96
N ILE A 237 9.50 -3.39 -9.74
CA ILE A 237 10.86 -3.66 -9.24
C ILE A 237 11.26 -2.58 -8.23
N VAL A 238 11.06 -1.29 -8.55
CA VAL A 238 11.37 -0.18 -7.65
C VAL A 238 10.55 -0.28 -6.36
N LEU A 239 9.25 -0.57 -6.46
CA LEU A 239 8.36 -0.72 -5.31
C LEU A 239 8.79 -1.86 -4.41
N ALA A 240 9.00 -3.06 -4.96
CA ALA A 240 9.38 -4.23 -4.19
C ALA A 240 10.80 -4.12 -3.61
N SER A 241 11.72 -3.47 -4.32
CA SER A 241 13.08 -3.23 -3.81
C SER A 241 13.06 -2.23 -2.64
N ARG A 242 12.22 -1.19 -2.73
CA ARG A 242 11.99 -0.23 -1.64
C ARG A 242 11.45 -0.95 -0.39
N LEU A 243 10.55 -1.91 -0.57
CA LEU A 243 9.95 -2.68 0.51
C LEU A 243 10.80 -3.88 0.92
N VAL A 244 11.83 -4.28 0.18
CA VAL A 244 12.60 -5.51 0.47
C VAL A 244 11.71 -6.77 0.52
N SER A 245 10.53 -6.71 -0.11
CA SER A 245 9.50 -7.75 -0.12
C SER A 245 8.58 -7.51 -1.30
N ALA A 246 8.21 -8.58 -2.00
CA ALA A 246 7.16 -8.53 -3.01
C ALA A 246 5.83 -8.94 -2.39
N GLN A 247 4.89 -8.00 -2.37
CA GLN A 247 3.53 -8.25 -1.92
C GLN A 247 2.62 -8.54 -3.12
N PRO A 248 1.88 -9.66 -3.11
CA PRO A 248 1.06 -10.03 -4.26
C PRO A 248 -0.11 -9.07 -4.51
N GLN A 249 -0.55 -8.33 -3.48
CA GLN A 249 -1.56 -7.26 -3.55
C GLN A 249 -0.97 -5.85 -3.72
N ALA A 250 0.35 -5.70 -3.89
CA ALA A 250 0.98 -4.38 -4.07
C ALA A 250 0.38 -3.58 -5.25
N ALA A 251 0.55 -2.24 -5.20
CA ALA A 251 0.14 -1.31 -6.24
C ALA A 251 -1.34 -1.41 -6.64
N GLN A 252 -2.21 -1.78 -5.70
CA GLN A 252 -3.65 -1.79 -5.93
C GLN A 252 -4.17 -0.34 -6.05
N GLY A 253 -4.94 -0.05 -7.11
CA GLY A 253 -5.46 1.30 -7.36
C GLY A 253 -4.44 2.26 -7.98
N TYR A 254 -3.16 1.86 -8.10
CA TYR A 254 -2.12 2.72 -8.67
C TYR A 254 -2.35 2.97 -10.17
N GLU A 255 -3.10 2.11 -10.86
CA GLU A 255 -3.59 2.35 -12.22
C GLU A 255 -4.45 3.61 -12.32
N LEU A 256 -5.31 3.88 -11.32
CA LEU A 256 -6.14 5.08 -11.28
C LEU A 256 -5.29 6.32 -10.94
N ASP A 257 -4.33 6.17 -10.03
CA ASP A 257 -3.36 7.23 -9.70
C ASP A 257 -2.51 7.62 -10.91
N ALA A 258 -2.05 6.63 -11.68
CA ALA A 258 -1.27 6.85 -12.89
C ALA A 258 -2.07 7.60 -13.95
N ILE A 259 -3.32 7.19 -14.20
CA ILE A 259 -4.24 7.91 -15.12
C ILE A 259 -4.48 9.33 -14.62
N ALA A 260 -4.77 9.50 -13.33
CA ALA A 260 -4.97 10.79 -12.71
C ALA A 260 -3.76 11.71 -12.86
N ALA A 261 -2.55 11.22 -12.60
CA ALA A 261 -1.31 11.96 -12.78
C ALA A 261 -1.14 12.43 -14.23
N VAL A 262 -1.41 11.57 -15.21
CA VAL A 262 -1.31 11.91 -16.64
C VAL A 262 -2.34 12.97 -17.04
N VAL A 263 -3.59 12.86 -16.55
CA VAL A 263 -4.67 13.81 -16.86
C VAL A 263 -4.47 15.16 -16.15
N ILE A 264 -4.12 15.17 -14.87
CA ILE A 264 -3.73 16.40 -14.13
C ILE A 264 -2.53 17.07 -14.82
N GLY A 265 -1.60 16.26 -15.35
CA GLY A 265 -0.47 16.69 -16.14
C GLY A 265 -0.82 17.30 -17.51
N GLY A 266 -2.10 17.28 -17.92
CA GLY A 266 -2.62 17.93 -19.11
C GLY A 266 -2.67 17.05 -20.37
N ALA A 267 -2.54 15.73 -20.24
CA ALA A 267 -2.81 14.82 -21.35
C ALA A 267 -4.32 14.60 -21.55
N SER A 268 -4.72 14.31 -22.78
CA SER A 268 -6.13 14.11 -23.14
C SER A 268 -6.48 12.63 -23.21
N LEU A 269 -7.53 12.21 -22.50
CA LEU A 269 -8.10 10.86 -22.62
C LEU A 269 -8.65 10.56 -24.04
N ALA A 270 -8.94 11.60 -24.83
CA ALA A 270 -9.32 11.43 -26.23
C ALA A 270 -8.13 11.16 -27.16
N GLY A 271 -6.89 11.19 -26.66
CA GLY A 271 -5.68 11.03 -27.45
C GLY A 271 -5.12 12.31 -28.04
N GLY A 272 -3.95 12.19 -28.68
CA GLY A 272 -3.30 13.25 -29.45
C GLY A 272 -2.60 14.34 -28.62
N VAL A 273 -2.75 14.36 -27.29
CA VAL A 273 -2.16 15.37 -26.41
C VAL A 273 -1.59 14.73 -25.15
N GLY A 274 -0.35 15.07 -24.81
CA GLY A 274 0.34 14.63 -23.58
C GLY A 274 1.85 14.86 -23.69
N LYS A 275 2.54 15.05 -22.56
CA LYS A 275 4.01 15.22 -22.50
C LYS A 275 4.55 14.60 -21.21
N ALA A 276 5.76 14.03 -21.28
CA ALA A 276 6.44 13.46 -20.11
C ALA A 276 6.57 14.47 -18.94
N SER A 277 6.92 15.74 -19.23
CA SER A 277 7.03 16.77 -18.19
C SER A 277 5.70 17.07 -17.50
N GLY A 278 4.58 17.02 -18.22
CA GLY A 278 3.25 17.20 -17.65
C GLY A 278 2.89 16.05 -16.71
N THR A 279 3.13 14.82 -17.16
CA THR A 279 2.93 13.61 -16.35
C THR A 279 3.73 13.63 -15.05
N LEU A 280 5.00 14.05 -15.09
CA LEU A 280 5.83 14.18 -13.89
C LEU A 280 5.24 15.19 -12.91
N ILE A 281 4.82 16.36 -13.39
CA ILE A 281 4.19 17.39 -12.55
C ILE A 281 2.89 16.85 -11.92
N GLY A 282 2.05 16.15 -12.69
CA GLY A 282 0.83 15.55 -12.17
C GLY A 282 1.09 14.49 -11.09
N ALA A 283 2.09 13.64 -11.28
CA ALA A 283 2.50 12.67 -10.26
C ALA A 283 3.04 13.35 -8.99
N LEU A 284 3.82 14.42 -9.14
CA LEU A 284 4.30 15.23 -8.01
C LEU A 284 3.17 15.93 -7.25
N ILE A 285 2.13 16.42 -7.94
CA ILE A 285 0.95 17.00 -7.29
C ILE A 285 0.28 15.97 -6.38
N LEU A 286 0.06 14.75 -6.87
CA LEU A 286 -0.55 13.68 -6.08
C LEU A 286 0.34 13.27 -4.90
N ALA A 287 1.65 13.17 -5.10
CA ALA A 287 2.60 12.83 -4.04
C ALA A 287 2.68 13.90 -2.95
N VAL A 288 2.78 15.18 -3.33
CA VAL A 288 2.76 16.31 -2.40
C VAL A 288 1.44 16.35 -1.62
N LEU A 289 0.31 16.13 -2.29
CA LEU A 289 -1.00 16.12 -1.65
C LEU A 289 -1.10 14.99 -0.60
N ARG A 290 -0.70 13.77 -0.96
CA ARG A 290 -0.68 12.63 -0.04
C ARG A 290 0.25 12.87 1.14
N ASN A 291 1.47 13.33 0.89
CA ASN A 291 2.44 13.59 1.95
C ASN A 291 1.95 14.72 2.87
N GLY A 292 1.47 15.83 2.32
CA GLY A 292 0.93 16.95 3.10
C GLY A 292 -0.26 16.55 3.97
N LEU A 293 -1.22 15.80 3.41
CA LEU A 293 -2.36 15.29 4.19
C LEU A 293 -1.93 14.33 5.30
N ASN A 294 -0.91 13.50 5.06
CA ASN A 294 -0.35 12.64 6.10
C ASN A 294 0.34 13.44 7.21
N LEU A 295 1.10 14.49 6.87
CA LEU A 295 1.74 15.37 7.87
C LEU A 295 0.70 16.13 8.71
N LEU A 296 -0.44 16.46 8.11
CA LEU A 296 -1.59 17.06 8.80
C LEU A 296 -2.45 16.01 9.55
N SER A 297 -1.99 14.76 9.64
CA SER A 297 -2.66 13.67 10.34
C SER A 297 -4.10 13.42 9.87
N VAL A 298 -4.38 13.70 8.59
CA VAL A 298 -5.69 13.42 7.97
C VAL A 298 -5.81 11.92 7.76
N SER A 299 -6.94 11.33 8.16
CA SER A 299 -7.15 9.88 8.02
C SER A 299 -7.12 9.45 6.55
N ALA A 300 -6.64 8.23 6.28
CA ALA A 300 -6.53 7.70 4.92
C ALA A 300 -7.87 7.69 4.16
N PHE A 301 -8.98 7.49 4.87
CA PHE A 301 -10.33 7.58 4.30
C PHE A 301 -10.65 8.97 3.73
N TRP A 302 -10.34 10.03 4.48
CA TRP A 302 -10.52 11.41 3.99
C TRP A 302 -9.52 11.75 2.88
N GLN A 303 -8.31 11.20 2.92
CA GLN A 303 -7.34 11.38 1.84
C GLN A 303 -7.88 10.90 0.50
N GLN A 304 -8.53 9.73 0.47
CA GLN A 304 -9.15 9.19 -0.74
C GLN A 304 -10.23 10.14 -1.29
N VAL A 305 -11.07 10.70 -0.42
CA VAL A 305 -12.11 11.68 -0.81
C VAL A 305 -11.46 12.93 -1.41
N VAL A 306 -10.47 13.51 -0.74
CA VAL A 306 -9.79 14.73 -1.20
C VAL A 306 -9.12 14.47 -2.56
N ILE A 307 -8.39 13.37 -2.71
CA ILE A 307 -7.73 13.00 -3.97
C ILE A 307 -8.76 12.84 -5.09
N GLY A 308 -9.87 12.14 -4.84
CA GLY A 308 -10.96 11.97 -5.82
C GLY A 308 -11.56 13.30 -6.26
N VAL A 309 -11.81 14.22 -5.32
CA VAL A 309 -12.28 15.58 -5.63
C VAL A 309 -11.27 16.35 -6.47
N VAL A 310 -9.97 16.29 -6.13
CA VAL A 310 -8.91 16.97 -6.89
C VAL A 310 -8.88 16.46 -8.34
N ILE A 311 -8.97 15.15 -8.55
CA ILE A 311 -8.99 14.53 -9.87
C ILE A 311 -10.22 14.99 -10.66
N ALA A 312 -11.41 14.92 -10.04
CA ALA A 312 -12.65 15.32 -10.68
C ALA A 312 -12.61 16.80 -11.10
N LEU A 313 -12.11 17.68 -10.24
CA LEU A 313 -11.94 19.12 -10.54
C LEU A 313 -10.93 19.34 -11.67
N ALA A 314 -9.81 18.61 -11.69
CA ALA A 314 -8.82 18.72 -12.76
C ALA A 314 -9.41 18.34 -14.12
N VAL A 315 -10.16 17.24 -14.17
CA VAL A 315 -10.85 16.75 -15.38
C VAL A 315 -11.96 17.70 -15.83
N LEU A 316 -12.74 18.23 -14.88
CA LEU A 316 -13.81 19.19 -15.17
C LEU A 316 -13.26 20.48 -15.76
N LEU A 317 -12.17 21.00 -15.19
CA LEU A 317 -11.50 22.19 -15.73
C LEU A 317 -10.95 21.94 -17.14
N ASP A 318 -10.39 20.76 -17.39
CA ASP A 318 -9.92 20.39 -18.73
C ASP A 318 -11.04 20.30 -19.77
N THR A 319 -12.18 19.68 -19.43
CA THR A 319 -13.35 19.61 -20.32
C THR A 319 -13.96 20.99 -20.59
N LEU A 320 -14.06 21.86 -19.58
CA LEU A 320 -14.55 23.23 -19.75
C LEU A 320 -13.60 24.09 -20.61
N ARG A 321 -12.28 23.92 -20.46
CA ARG A 321 -11.28 24.60 -21.31
C ARG A 321 -11.43 24.21 -22.78
N ARG A 322 -11.67 22.92 -23.05
CA ARG A 322 -11.87 22.42 -24.42
C ARG A 322 -13.14 23.00 -25.05
N LYS A 323 -14.27 22.99 -24.34
CA LYS A 323 -15.54 23.56 -24.82
C LYS A 323 -15.44 25.07 -25.12
N ALA A 324 -14.66 25.81 -24.33
CA ALA A 324 -14.41 27.23 -24.56
C ALA A 324 -13.45 27.49 -25.73
N GLY A 325 -12.49 26.59 -25.99
CA GLY A 325 -11.56 26.67 -27.12
C GLY A 325 -12.21 26.33 -28.47
N SER A 326 -13.12 25.37 -28.50
CA SER A 326 -13.88 25.02 -29.72
C SER A 326 -14.94 26.06 -30.10
N GLY A 327 -15.45 26.84 -29.15
CA GLY A 327 -16.38 27.97 -29.43
C GLY A 327 -15.71 29.20 -30.07
N ALA A 328 -14.39 29.35 -29.97
CA ALA A 328 -13.67 30.45 -30.61
C ALA A 328 -13.31 30.16 -32.09
N ALA A 329 -13.30 28.88 -32.49
CA ALA A 329 -13.05 28.48 -33.87
C ALA A 329 -14.30 28.57 -34.77
N SER A 330 -15.50 28.69 -34.19
CA SER A 330 -16.77 28.86 -34.93
C SER A 330 -17.13 30.32 -35.23
N SER A 331 -16.30 31.29 -34.83
CA SER A 331 -16.46 32.70 -35.20
C SER A 331 -15.19 33.22 -35.91
N ALA A 332 -14.83 32.60 -37.03
CA ALA A 332 -13.79 33.11 -37.90
C ALA A 332 -14.33 34.30 -38.69
N GLY A 333 -14.07 35.51 -38.19
CA GLY A 333 -14.37 36.75 -38.87
C GLY A 333 -14.02 37.98 -38.05
N THR A 334 -12.73 38.19 -37.72
CA THR A 334 -12.01 39.49 -37.69
C THR A 334 -10.63 39.42 -37.00
N ALA A 335 -9.62 39.95 -37.71
CA ALA A 335 -8.29 40.50 -37.35
C ALA A 335 -7.36 39.83 -36.29
N PRO A 336 -6.04 39.76 -36.56
CA PRO A 336 -5.05 39.23 -35.62
C PRO A 336 -4.51 40.32 -34.68
N GLY A 337 -4.52 40.06 -33.37
CA GLY A 337 -3.76 40.86 -32.41
C GLY A 337 -4.38 40.95 -31.02
N ALA A 338 -4.13 39.97 -30.14
CA ALA A 338 -4.17 40.18 -28.69
C ALA A 338 -3.40 39.07 -27.94
N PRO A 339 -2.37 39.39 -27.13
CA PRO A 339 -1.72 38.44 -26.23
C PRO A 339 -2.57 38.29 -24.96
N GLY A 340 -3.55 37.37 -24.96
CA GLY A 340 -4.50 37.26 -23.85
C GLY A 340 -4.86 35.86 -23.35
N SER A 341 -4.44 34.79 -24.02
CA SER A 341 -4.95 33.43 -23.73
C SER A 341 -4.25 32.72 -22.56
N GLY A 342 -2.98 33.01 -22.27
CA GLY A 342 -2.22 32.38 -21.18
C GLY A 342 -2.69 32.80 -19.78
N ARG A 343 -3.01 34.10 -19.59
CA ARG A 343 -3.39 34.68 -18.29
C ARG A 343 -4.67 34.08 -17.70
N ARG A 344 -5.66 33.78 -18.54
CA ARG A 344 -6.94 33.18 -18.12
C ARG A 344 -6.84 31.68 -17.78
N GLY A 345 -5.83 30.98 -18.32
CA GLY A 345 -5.56 29.58 -17.97
C GLY A 345 -4.92 29.47 -16.59
N ALA A 346 -3.87 30.26 -16.34
CA ALA A 346 -3.14 30.28 -15.07
C ALA A 346 -4.03 30.55 -13.84
N LEU A 347 -4.89 31.57 -13.94
CA LEU A 347 -5.81 31.95 -12.87
C LEU A 347 -6.81 30.86 -12.50
N LYS A 348 -7.20 29.99 -13.45
CA LYS A 348 -8.15 28.90 -13.21
C LYS A 348 -7.50 27.69 -12.51
N PHE A 349 -6.24 27.37 -12.84
CA PHE A 349 -5.48 26.34 -12.12
C PHE A 349 -5.06 26.80 -10.72
N ALA A 350 -4.73 28.08 -10.56
CA ALA A 350 -4.51 28.68 -9.24
C ALA A 350 -5.79 28.62 -8.38
N GLY A 351 -6.98 28.84 -8.96
CA GLY A 351 -8.25 28.68 -8.26
C GLY A 351 -8.55 27.24 -7.81
N ALA A 352 -8.17 26.24 -8.62
CA ALA A 352 -8.29 24.82 -8.25
C ALA A 352 -7.33 24.45 -7.12
N ALA A 353 -6.06 24.88 -7.20
CA ALA A 353 -5.08 24.65 -6.16
C ALA A 353 -5.44 25.40 -4.85
N LEU A 354 -6.05 26.59 -4.96
CA LEU A 354 -6.60 27.33 -3.82
C LEU A 354 -7.80 26.59 -3.20
N ALA A 355 -8.67 25.99 -4.02
CA ALA A 355 -9.77 25.16 -3.52
C ALA A 355 -9.24 23.90 -2.80
N VAL A 356 -8.19 23.25 -3.32
CA VAL A 356 -7.50 22.15 -2.62
C VAL A 356 -6.91 22.66 -1.31
N ALA A 357 -6.18 23.77 -1.30
CA ALA A 357 -5.61 24.35 -0.09
C ALA A 357 -6.69 24.73 0.95
N LEU A 358 -7.85 25.23 0.51
CA LEU A 358 -8.98 25.57 1.37
C LEU A 358 -9.67 24.32 1.93
N VAL A 359 -9.83 23.26 1.13
CA VAL A 359 -10.35 21.96 1.61
C VAL A 359 -9.38 21.35 2.62
N VAL A 360 -8.08 21.37 2.34
CA VAL A 360 -7.06 20.86 3.27
C VAL A 360 -7.02 21.70 4.55
N GLY A 361 -7.08 23.03 4.45
CA GLY A 361 -7.14 23.94 5.59
C GLY A 361 -8.39 23.74 6.45
N ALA A 362 -9.56 23.54 5.82
CA ALA A 362 -10.80 23.24 6.53
C ALA A 362 -10.72 21.89 7.26
N VAL A 363 -10.24 20.83 6.60
CA VAL A 363 -10.06 19.50 7.23
C VAL A 363 -9.06 19.56 8.38
N SER A 364 -7.96 20.32 8.24
CA SER A 364 -6.99 20.54 9.32
C SER A 364 -7.59 21.32 10.50
N TYR A 365 -8.42 22.33 10.24
CA TYR A 365 -9.08 23.14 11.27
C TYR A 365 -10.06 22.32 12.11
N PHE A 366 -10.81 21.40 11.49
CA PHE A 366 -11.71 20.49 12.21
C PHE A 366 -10.98 19.37 13.00
N ASN A 367 -9.67 19.21 12.80
CA ASN A 367 -8.87 18.14 13.42
C ASN A 367 -7.79 18.66 14.39
N SER A 368 -7.79 19.96 14.70
CA SER A 368 -6.78 20.58 15.56
C SER A 368 -7.06 20.32 17.04
N GLY A 369 -6.46 19.25 17.58
CA GLY A 369 -6.21 19.10 19.01
C GLY A 369 -5.10 20.06 19.47
N SER A 370 -5.24 20.59 20.68
CA SER A 370 -4.49 21.75 21.22
C SER A 370 -2.97 21.65 21.07
N SER A 371 -2.35 22.74 20.57
CA SER A 371 -0.90 22.93 20.62
C SER A 371 -0.44 23.29 22.04
N GLY A 372 0.26 22.38 22.71
CA GLY A 372 1.00 22.67 23.93
C GLY A 372 2.05 21.60 24.18
N SER A 373 3.31 21.86 23.81
CA SER A 373 4.58 21.20 24.20
C SER A 373 4.59 19.71 24.62
N THR A 374 3.68 18.87 24.13
CA THR A 374 3.57 17.45 24.46
C THR A 374 4.51 16.63 23.58
N LYS A 375 5.15 15.61 24.18
CA LYS A 375 5.94 14.64 23.41
C LYS A 375 5.03 14.00 22.37
N LYS A 376 5.41 14.07 21.09
CA LYS A 376 4.67 13.43 20.00
C LYS A 376 5.12 11.99 19.83
N ILE A 377 4.17 11.07 19.69
CA ILE A 377 4.41 9.67 19.35
C ILE A 377 3.61 9.35 18.09
N GLY A 378 4.26 8.75 17.09
CA GLY A 378 3.60 8.25 15.89
C GLY A 378 3.20 6.79 16.08
N MET A 379 2.00 6.41 15.64
CA MET A 379 1.53 5.02 15.65
C MET A 379 0.99 4.64 14.27
N SER A 380 1.65 3.71 13.59
CA SER A 380 1.16 3.15 12.32
C SER A 380 0.57 1.76 12.54
N LEU A 381 -0.72 1.61 12.24
CA LEU A 381 -1.43 0.35 12.30
C LEU A 381 -1.60 -0.26 10.90
N SER A 382 -1.55 -1.59 10.81
CA SER A 382 -1.70 -2.30 9.53
C SER A 382 -3.06 -2.03 8.88
N THR A 383 -4.14 -2.04 9.66
CA THR A 383 -5.49 -1.70 9.20
C THR A 383 -6.39 -1.23 10.36
N LEU A 384 -7.34 -0.35 10.09
CA LEU A 384 -8.47 -0.06 11.01
C LEU A 384 -9.79 -0.72 10.59
N ASN A 385 -9.78 -1.58 9.57
CA ASN A 385 -10.98 -2.34 9.16
C ASN A 385 -11.21 -3.59 10.02
N ASN A 386 -10.27 -3.93 10.91
CA ASN A 386 -10.36 -5.06 11.83
C ASN A 386 -10.60 -4.56 13.27
N PRO A 387 -11.66 -5.03 13.96
CA PRO A 387 -11.96 -4.66 15.35
C PRO A 387 -10.78 -4.82 16.32
N PHE A 388 -9.92 -5.81 16.11
CA PHE A 388 -8.72 -6.03 16.94
C PHE A 388 -7.81 -4.79 16.96
N PHE A 389 -7.51 -4.22 15.80
CA PHE A 389 -6.63 -3.04 15.70
C PHE A 389 -7.36 -1.75 16.08
N VAL A 390 -8.69 -1.70 15.97
CA VAL A 390 -9.50 -0.60 16.52
C VAL A 390 -9.39 -0.57 18.04
N GLN A 391 -9.60 -1.71 18.71
CA GLN A 391 -9.42 -1.81 20.17
C GLN A 391 -7.98 -1.49 20.59
N MET A 392 -6.99 -1.94 19.82
CA MET A 392 -5.58 -1.59 20.08
C MET A 392 -5.33 -0.08 19.99
N LYS A 393 -5.88 0.59 18.98
CA LYS A 393 -5.85 2.04 18.85
C LYS A 393 -6.49 2.72 20.06
N GLU A 394 -7.70 2.30 20.44
CA GLU A 394 -8.44 2.89 21.56
C GLU A 394 -7.67 2.75 22.88
N GLY A 395 -7.09 1.57 23.13
CA GLY A 395 -6.22 1.34 24.27
C GLY A 395 -4.98 2.23 24.26
N ALA A 396 -4.32 2.37 23.11
CA ALA A 396 -3.18 3.28 22.96
C ALA A 396 -3.56 4.75 23.19
N GLN A 397 -4.69 5.21 22.62
CA GLN A 397 -5.18 6.57 22.79
C GLN A 397 -5.51 6.89 24.25
N ALA A 398 -6.24 5.99 24.93
CA ALA A 398 -6.57 6.16 26.34
C ALA A 398 -5.33 6.22 27.25
N GLU A 399 -4.24 5.50 26.92
CA GLU A 399 -2.98 5.60 27.66
C GLU A 399 -2.22 6.88 27.34
N ALA A 400 -2.21 7.30 26.07
CA ALA A 400 -1.56 8.54 25.64
C ALA A 400 -2.20 9.77 26.30
N GLU A 401 -3.53 9.83 26.35
CA GLU A 401 -4.28 10.89 27.04
C GLU A 401 -3.91 10.96 28.52
N LYS A 402 -3.89 9.82 29.22
CA LYS A 402 -3.49 9.73 30.64
C LYS A 402 -2.06 10.21 30.88
N ALA A 403 -1.16 9.98 29.93
CA ALA A 403 0.24 10.36 30.02
C ALA A 403 0.53 11.77 29.46
N GLY A 404 -0.47 12.49 28.95
CA GLY A 404 -0.30 13.81 28.34
C GLY A 404 0.55 13.77 27.06
N ILE A 405 0.36 12.75 26.23
CA ILE A 405 1.10 12.52 24.98
C ILE A 405 0.22 12.85 23.79
N ASP A 406 0.78 13.53 22.80
CA ASP A 406 0.14 13.70 21.49
C ASP A 406 0.41 12.45 20.64
N LEU A 407 -0.55 11.53 20.61
CA LEU A 407 -0.48 10.29 19.84
C LEU A 407 -1.14 10.45 18.48
N THR A 408 -0.32 10.48 17.43
CA THR A 408 -0.81 10.48 16.04
C THR A 408 -0.95 9.05 15.54
N VAL A 409 -2.18 8.61 15.26
CA VAL A 409 -2.46 7.26 14.74
C VAL A 409 -2.78 7.30 13.25
N THR A 410 -2.07 6.50 12.45
CA THR A 410 -2.29 6.36 11.00
C THR A 410 -2.68 4.93 10.62
N ASP A 411 -3.56 4.80 9.63
CA ASP A 411 -4.02 3.53 9.07
C ASP A 411 -3.30 3.23 7.75
N ALA A 412 -2.57 2.12 7.67
CA ALA A 412 -1.88 1.68 6.46
C ALA A 412 -2.79 0.99 5.43
N GLN A 413 -4.05 0.68 5.78
CA GLN A 413 -5.03 0.06 4.88
C GLN A 413 -4.56 -1.26 4.24
N ASN A 414 -3.74 -2.04 4.95
CA ASN A 414 -3.03 -3.22 4.46
C ASN A 414 -2.11 -2.97 3.25
N ASP A 415 -1.69 -1.72 3.02
CA ASP A 415 -0.69 -1.35 2.02
C ASP A 415 0.65 -1.05 2.71
N ALA A 416 1.66 -1.91 2.49
CA ALA A 416 2.96 -1.71 3.12
C ALA A 416 3.72 -0.50 2.57
N SER A 417 3.45 -0.08 1.33
CA SER A 417 4.01 1.15 0.74
C SER A 417 3.47 2.37 1.48
N GLN A 418 2.18 2.35 1.82
CA GLN A 418 1.55 3.36 2.65
C GLN A 418 2.11 3.35 4.07
N GLN A 419 2.28 2.19 4.69
CA GLN A 419 2.94 2.09 6.00
C GLN A 419 4.38 2.62 5.98
N ALA A 420 5.16 2.27 4.94
CA ALA A 420 6.51 2.78 4.78
C ALA A 420 6.53 4.32 4.64
N ASN A 421 5.56 4.90 3.93
CA ASN A 421 5.38 6.36 3.87
C ASN A 421 5.08 6.96 5.24
N GLN A 422 4.21 6.32 6.03
CA GLN A 422 3.84 6.79 7.38
C GLN A 422 5.05 6.81 8.32
N LEU A 423 5.86 5.74 8.35
CA LEU A 423 7.07 5.70 9.17
C LEU A 423 8.07 6.78 8.76
N GLN A 424 8.25 7.00 7.45
CA GLN A 424 9.12 8.07 6.93
C GLN A 424 8.62 9.46 7.32
N ASN A 425 7.29 9.68 7.28
CA ASN A 425 6.69 10.95 7.70
C ASN A 425 6.88 11.18 9.19
N PHE A 426 6.64 10.18 10.05
CA PHE A 426 6.90 10.28 11.50
C PHE A 426 8.36 10.57 11.81
N THR A 427 9.28 9.90 11.09
CA THR A 427 10.71 10.17 11.21
C THR A 427 11.05 11.61 10.84
N SER A 428 10.37 12.18 9.84
CA SER A 428 10.62 13.55 9.36
C SER A 428 9.99 14.62 10.25
N SER A 429 8.86 14.31 10.90
CA SER A 429 8.17 15.22 11.82
C SER A 429 8.75 15.23 13.23
N GLY A 430 9.88 14.55 13.46
CA GLY A 430 10.60 14.57 14.74
C GLY A 430 9.80 14.00 15.91
N VAL A 431 9.02 12.93 15.70
CA VAL A 431 8.36 12.25 16.83
C VAL A 431 9.40 11.66 17.79
N SER A 432 9.06 11.59 19.07
CA SER A 432 9.95 11.09 20.11
C SER A 432 10.11 9.57 20.13
N SER A 433 9.13 8.84 19.56
CA SER A 433 9.15 7.40 19.33
C SER A 433 8.08 7.02 18.31
N ILE A 434 8.22 5.83 17.72
CA ILE A 434 7.25 5.28 16.76
C ILE A 434 6.74 3.94 17.28
N ILE A 435 5.43 3.74 17.26
CA ILE A 435 4.79 2.44 17.42
C ILE A 435 4.39 1.94 16.04
N VAL A 436 4.70 0.69 15.72
CA VAL A 436 4.31 0.10 14.45
C VAL A 436 3.70 -1.28 14.67
N ASN A 437 2.51 -1.49 14.10
CA ASN A 437 1.97 -2.81 13.84
C ASN A 437 2.19 -3.13 12.34
N PRO A 438 3.18 -3.98 12.00
CA PRO A 438 3.55 -4.26 10.62
C PRO A 438 2.41 -4.82 9.75
N VAL A 439 2.21 -4.25 8.56
CA VAL A 439 1.46 -4.89 7.47
C VAL A 439 2.18 -6.18 7.05
N ASP A 440 3.50 -6.09 6.88
CA ASP A 440 4.41 -7.20 6.59
C ASP A 440 5.73 -6.99 7.35
N SER A 441 6.24 -8.05 7.97
CA SER A 441 7.40 -7.98 8.88
C SER A 441 8.70 -7.62 8.18
N ASP A 442 8.86 -7.95 6.89
CA ASP A 442 10.02 -7.58 6.09
C ASP A 442 9.84 -6.18 5.47
N ALA A 443 8.64 -5.87 4.96
CA ALA A 443 8.32 -4.62 4.27
C ALA A 443 8.49 -3.36 5.11
N VAL A 444 8.26 -3.46 6.41
CA VAL A 444 8.37 -2.35 7.35
C VAL A 444 9.82 -2.06 7.76
N GLY A 445 10.73 -3.03 7.60
CA GLY A 445 12.12 -2.97 8.05
C GLY A 445 12.90 -1.74 7.55
N PRO A 446 12.85 -1.38 6.25
CA PRO A 446 13.47 -0.14 5.76
C PRO A 446 12.99 1.14 6.46
N GLY A 447 11.69 1.22 6.79
CA GLY A 447 11.13 2.35 7.53
C GLY A 447 11.66 2.41 8.96
N VAL A 448 11.74 1.26 9.64
CA VAL A 448 12.32 1.16 11.00
C VAL A 448 13.80 1.53 11.01
N ARG A 449 14.59 1.05 10.05
CA ARG A 449 16.01 1.44 9.93
C ARG A 449 16.17 2.95 9.68
N SER A 450 15.25 3.58 8.96
CA SER A 450 15.24 5.03 8.78
C SER A 450 15.00 5.78 10.10
N ALA A 451 14.09 5.28 10.94
CA ALA A 451 13.84 5.84 12.27
C ALA A 451 15.05 5.64 13.20
N ASN A 452 15.64 4.45 13.20
CA ASN A 452 16.84 4.14 14.00
C ASN A 452 18.03 5.04 13.64
N LYS A 453 18.23 5.33 12.35
CA LYS A 453 19.27 6.28 11.88
C LYS A 453 19.02 7.72 12.33
N ALA A 454 17.78 8.06 12.68
CA ALA A 454 17.40 9.36 13.21
C ALA A 454 17.32 9.35 14.75
N ASP A 455 17.84 8.30 15.41
CA ASP A 455 17.78 8.10 16.86
C ASP A 455 16.36 8.09 17.44
N ILE A 456 15.37 7.66 16.64
CA ILE A 456 13.97 7.53 17.07
C ILE A 456 13.70 6.06 17.40
N PRO A 457 13.42 5.71 18.67
CA PRO A 457 13.15 4.32 19.06
C PRO A 457 11.81 3.83 18.49
N VAL A 458 11.83 2.60 17.97
CA VAL A 458 10.65 1.94 17.39
C VAL A 458 10.15 0.81 18.28
N ILE A 459 8.86 0.83 18.57
CA ILE A 459 8.12 -0.20 19.30
C ILE A 459 7.34 -1.03 18.29
N ALA A 460 7.65 -2.32 18.17
CA ALA A 460 6.83 -3.25 17.41
C ALA A 460 5.63 -3.69 18.25
N ALA A 461 4.44 -3.71 17.67
CA ALA A 461 3.19 -4.08 18.32
C ALA A 461 2.51 -5.22 17.54
N ASP A 462 2.12 -6.28 18.25
CA ASP A 462 1.48 -7.51 17.76
C ASP A 462 2.36 -8.36 16.81
N ARG A 463 3.00 -7.77 15.81
CA ARG A 463 3.92 -8.44 14.88
C ARG A 463 5.33 -7.89 15.01
N GLY A 464 6.31 -8.77 14.88
CA GLY A 464 7.73 -8.41 14.85
C GLY A 464 8.14 -7.73 13.54
N VAL A 465 9.31 -7.11 13.58
CA VAL A 465 9.99 -6.52 12.43
C VAL A 465 11.22 -7.35 12.11
N ASN A 466 11.38 -7.75 10.86
CA ASN A 466 12.55 -8.49 10.39
C ASN A 466 13.63 -7.52 9.90
N LYS A 467 14.90 -7.89 10.08
CA LYS A 467 16.07 -7.15 9.57
C LYS A 467 16.14 -5.67 10.00
N ALA A 468 15.57 -5.32 11.15
CA ALA A 468 15.70 -4.00 11.76
C ALA A 468 15.56 -4.11 13.29
N ASP A 469 16.26 -3.23 14.01
CA ASP A 469 16.21 -3.22 15.47
C ASP A 469 14.97 -2.48 15.97
N THR A 470 14.28 -3.08 16.94
CA THR A 470 13.18 -2.44 17.67
C THR A 470 13.56 -2.39 19.14
N ALA A 471 13.15 -1.32 19.84
CA ALA A 471 13.43 -1.18 21.27
C ALA A 471 12.70 -2.26 22.08
N THR A 472 11.47 -2.60 21.68
CA THR A 472 10.75 -3.78 22.18
C THR A 472 9.79 -4.32 21.12
N LEU A 473 9.43 -5.59 21.26
CA LEU A 473 8.23 -6.19 20.68
C LEU A 473 7.17 -6.38 21.77
N VAL A 474 6.03 -5.70 21.65
CA VAL A 474 4.84 -5.91 22.49
C VAL A 474 3.88 -6.83 21.77
N ALA A 475 3.74 -8.07 22.22
CA ALA A 475 2.90 -9.07 21.56
C ALA A 475 2.18 -9.95 22.59
N SER A 476 1.08 -10.57 22.18
CA SER A 476 0.35 -11.54 23.01
C SER A 476 1.24 -12.71 23.43
N ASP A 477 1.10 -13.19 24.67
CA ASP A 477 1.84 -14.37 25.13
C ASP A 477 1.26 -15.66 24.54
N ASN A 478 1.63 -15.97 23.30
CA ASN A 478 1.15 -17.15 22.59
C ASN A 478 1.54 -18.46 23.31
N VAL A 479 2.69 -18.51 23.99
CA VAL A 479 3.13 -19.71 24.72
C VAL A 479 2.27 -19.91 25.97
N ALA A 480 2.07 -18.87 26.78
CA ALA A 480 1.16 -18.96 27.92
C ALA A 480 -0.27 -19.23 27.46
N GLY A 481 -0.70 -18.62 26.37
CA GLY A 481 -2.01 -18.88 25.77
C GLY A 481 -2.20 -20.31 25.33
N GLY A 482 -1.18 -20.91 24.68
CA GLY A 482 -1.22 -22.32 24.31
C GLY A 482 -1.38 -23.21 25.54
N LYS A 483 -0.66 -22.91 26.62
CA LYS A 483 -0.80 -23.63 27.89
C LYS A 483 -2.21 -23.47 28.48
N LEU A 484 -2.74 -22.25 28.52
CA LEU A 484 -4.10 -21.98 28.98
C LEU A 484 -5.17 -22.71 28.14
N ALA A 485 -4.96 -22.83 26.83
CA ALA A 485 -5.84 -23.63 25.97
C ALA A 485 -5.77 -25.12 26.30
N ALA A 486 -4.58 -25.65 26.63
CA ALA A 486 -4.41 -27.04 27.06
C ALA A 486 -5.13 -27.30 28.38
N ASP A 487 -4.93 -26.42 29.37
CA ASP A 487 -5.56 -26.51 30.68
C ASP A 487 -7.09 -26.47 30.54
N ALA A 488 -7.62 -25.49 29.79
CA ALA A 488 -9.06 -25.36 29.55
C ALA A 488 -9.66 -26.60 28.86
N LEU A 489 -9.00 -27.12 27.81
CA LEU A 489 -9.48 -28.32 27.14
C LEU A 489 -9.42 -29.55 28.06
N ALA A 490 -8.32 -29.69 28.82
CA ALA A 490 -8.13 -30.81 29.73
C ALA A 490 -9.16 -30.83 30.87
N ASP A 491 -9.43 -29.68 31.47
CA ASP A 491 -10.44 -29.52 32.52
C ASP A 491 -11.82 -29.93 32.00
N LYS A 492 -12.18 -29.49 30.79
CA LYS A 492 -13.45 -29.87 30.16
C LYS A 492 -13.57 -31.36 29.86
N LEU A 493 -12.46 -32.01 29.56
CA LEU A 493 -12.39 -33.46 29.31
C LEU A 493 -12.26 -34.29 30.59
N GLY A 494 -12.13 -33.66 31.76
CA GLY A 494 -11.87 -34.35 33.02
C GLY A 494 -10.51 -35.06 33.03
N GLY A 495 -9.51 -34.48 32.37
CA GLY A 495 -8.12 -34.95 32.35
C GLY A 495 -7.82 -36.14 31.44
N LYS A 496 -8.78 -36.65 30.65
CA LYS A 496 -8.60 -37.83 29.78
C LYS A 496 -9.31 -37.68 28.43
N GLY A 497 -8.73 -38.23 27.36
CA GLY A 497 -9.40 -38.26 26.05
C GLY A 497 -8.46 -38.34 24.86
N SER A 498 -9.04 -38.31 23.66
CA SER A 498 -8.30 -38.26 22.40
C SER A 498 -8.56 -36.93 21.72
N ILE A 499 -7.51 -36.19 21.36
CA ILE A 499 -7.63 -34.85 20.79
C ILE A 499 -6.91 -34.71 19.46
N VAL A 500 -7.36 -33.77 18.65
CA VAL A 500 -6.66 -33.33 17.43
C VAL A 500 -6.27 -31.86 17.53
N ILE A 501 -5.20 -31.50 16.81
CA ILE A 501 -4.70 -30.12 16.75
C ILE A 501 -4.77 -29.61 15.31
N LEU A 502 -5.47 -28.49 15.11
CA LEU A 502 -5.45 -27.73 13.87
C LEU A 502 -4.40 -26.63 13.98
N GLN A 503 -3.33 -26.76 13.19
CA GLN A 503 -2.19 -25.85 13.24
C GLN A 503 -2.40 -24.69 12.27
N GLY A 504 -1.89 -23.53 12.63
CA GLY A 504 -1.85 -22.37 11.76
C GLY A 504 -0.93 -22.54 10.55
N THR A 505 -0.59 -21.42 9.91
CA THR A 505 0.35 -21.44 8.78
C THR A 505 1.72 -21.90 9.25
N ALA A 506 2.19 -22.99 8.66
CA ALA A 506 3.48 -23.59 9.00
C ALA A 506 4.61 -22.55 8.89
N GLY A 507 5.45 -22.46 9.93
CA GLY A 507 6.57 -21.51 9.97
C GLY A 507 6.24 -20.13 10.53
N THR A 508 4.99 -19.83 10.88
CA THR A 508 4.64 -18.59 11.60
C THR A 508 5.01 -18.68 13.08
N SER A 509 5.42 -17.57 13.71
CA SER A 509 5.71 -17.51 15.15
C SER A 509 4.48 -17.86 15.98
N ALA A 510 3.31 -17.33 15.62
CA ALA A 510 2.05 -17.61 16.29
C ALA A 510 1.74 -19.13 16.33
N SER A 511 1.84 -19.83 15.20
CA SER A 511 1.58 -21.28 15.17
C SER A 511 2.60 -22.05 16.01
N ARG A 512 3.90 -21.74 15.87
CA ARG A 512 4.94 -22.39 16.67
C ARG A 512 4.75 -22.18 18.17
N GLU A 513 4.49 -20.95 18.61
CA GLU A 513 4.41 -20.59 20.01
C GLU A 513 3.12 -21.12 20.67
N ARG A 514 1.97 -20.99 20.00
CA ARG A 514 0.69 -21.54 20.49
C ARG A 514 0.76 -23.06 20.59
N GLY A 515 1.26 -23.72 19.54
CA GLY A 515 1.45 -25.17 19.52
C GLY A 515 2.45 -25.67 20.57
N ALA A 516 3.58 -24.97 20.77
CA ALA A 516 4.57 -25.32 21.78
C ALA A 516 4.01 -25.14 23.20
N GLY A 517 3.32 -24.02 23.46
CA GLY A 517 2.66 -23.76 24.74
C GLY A 517 1.61 -24.82 25.07
N PHE A 518 0.80 -25.21 24.09
CA PHE A 518 -0.22 -26.24 24.25
C PHE A 518 0.39 -27.62 24.53
N ALA A 519 1.45 -27.98 23.78
CA ALA A 519 2.18 -29.22 24.03
C ALA A 519 2.83 -29.27 25.42
N GLU A 520 3.33 -28.13 25.92
CA GLU A 520 3.89 -28.03 27.27
C GLU A 520 2.79 -28.18 28.34
N GLY A 521 1.65 -27.49 28.19
CA GLY A 521 0.52 -27.60 29.13
C GLY A 521 -0.03 -29.02 29.24
N LEU A 522 -0.13 -29.72 28.11
CA LEU A 522 -0.59 -31.11 28.08
C LEU A 522 0.30 -32.09 28.84
N LYS A 523 1.57 -31.76 29.13
CA LYS A 523 2.44 -32.66 29.92
C LYS A 523 1.89 -32.92 31.33
N ALA A 524 1.04 -32.02 31.86
CA ALA A 524 0.36 -32.22 33.13
C ALA A 524 -0.78 -33.26 33.07
N TYR A 525 -1.20 -33.68 31.86
CA TYR A 525 -2.37 -34.53 31.62
C TYR A 525 -2.02 -35.76 30.77
N SER A 526 -1.39 -36.76 31.38
CA SER A 526 -0.88 -37.96 30.68
C SER A 526 -1.95 -38.82 29.98
N ASP A 527 -3.21 -38.71 30.41
CA ASP A 527 -4.33 -39.49 29.87
C ASP A 527 -5.02 -38.80 28.67
N ILE A 528 -4.53 -37.63 28.26
CA ILE A 528 -4.94 -36.95 27.01
C ILE A 528 -3.95 -37.30 25.91
N LYS A 529 -4.44 -37.93 24.84
CA LYS A 529 -3.63 -38.36 23.70
C LYS A 529 -3.91 -37.47 22.49
N VAL A 530 -2.86 -36.87 21.94
CA VAL A 530 -2.95 -36.21 20.63
C VAL A 530 -2.89 -37.27 19.54
N VAL A 531 -4.02 -37.51 18.86
CA VAL A 531 -4.10 -38.55 17.82
C VAL A 531 -3.75 -38.03 16.42
N ALA A 532 -3.88 -36.72 16.18
CA ALA A 532 -3.43 -36.08 14.95
C ALA A 532 -3.12 -34.60 15.15
N LYS A 533 -2.19 -34.07 14.34
CA LYS A 533 -1.92 -32.64 14.18
C LYS A 533 -1.83 -32.35 12.69
N GLN A 534 -2.60 -31.39 12.18
CA GLN A 534 -2.56 -31.03 10.77
C GLN A 534 -2.69 -29.51 10.57
N PRO A 535 -1.88 -28.92 9.66
CA PRO A 535 -2.05 -27.52 9.27
C PRO A 535 -3.40 -27.25 8.59
N ALA A 536 -4.05 -26.17 9.02
CA ALA A 536 -5.22 -25.56 8.40
C ALA A 536 -5.02 -24.05 8.15
N ASP A 537 -3.78 -23.55 8.28
CA ASP A 537 -3.31 -22.25 7.79
C ASP A 537 -4.08 -21.02 8.28
N PHE A 538 -4.64 -21.08 9.50
CA PHE A 538 -5.50 -20.03 10.07
C PHE A 538 -6.76 -19.73 9.24
N ASP A 539 -7.15 -20.64 8.32
CA ASP A 539 -8.24 -20.45 7.37
C ASP A 539 -9.46 -21.29 7.77
N ARG A 540 -10.64 -20.67 7.73
CA ARG A 540 -11.91 -21.28 8.14
C ARG A 540 -12.32 -22.45 7.23
N THR A 541 -12.09 -22.34 5.93
CA THR A 541 -12.46 -23.39 4.95
C THR A 541 -11.51 -24.57 5.07
N LYS A 542 -10.20 -24.33 5.19
CA LYS A 542 -9.23 -25.39 5.44
C LYS A 542 -9.47 -26.07 6.79
N GLY A 543 -9.84 -25.31 7.83
CA GLY A 543 -10.22 -25.86 9.13
C GLY A 543 -11.40 -26.85 9.04
N LEU A 544 -12.40 -26.53 8.21
CA LEU A 544 -13.51 -27.43 7.90
C LEU A 544 -13.04 -28.70 7.18
N ASP A 545 -12.25 -28.56 6.11
CA ASP A 545 -11.81 -29.69 5.29
C ASP A 545 -10.90 -30.65 6.08
N VAL A 546 -9.93 -30.10 6.82
CA VAL A 546 -9.01 -30.86 7.66
C VAL A 546 -9.78 -31.60 8.76
N MET A 547 -10.69 -30.92 9.46
CA MET A 547 -11.47 -31.57 10.53
C MET A 547 -12.40 -32.66 9.98
N THR A 548 -12.96 -32.46 8.78
CA THR A 548 -13.81 -33.46 8.11
C THR A 548 -13.04 -34.75 7.84
N ASN A 549 -11.77 -34.66 7.44
CA ASN A 549 -10.90 -35.83 7.25
C ASN A 549 -10.47 -36.47 8.59
N LEU A 550 -10.17 -35.64 9.60
CA LEU A 550 -9.72 -36.11 10.90
C LEU A 550 -10.79 -36.84 11.69
N ILE A 551 -12.05 -36.39 11.66
CA ILE A 551 -13.14 -37.09 12.37
C ILE A 551 -13.47 -38.45 11.74
N GLN A 552 -13.24 -38.62 10.44
CA GLN A 552 -13.43 -39.89 9.74
C GLN A 552 -12.33 -40.90 10.10
N SER A 553 -11.07 -40.44 10.13
CA SER A 553 -9.92 -41.28 10.48
C SER A 553 -9.78 -41.53 11.99
N HIS A 554 -10.34 -40.66 12.82
CA HIS A 554 -10.26 -40.73 14.28
C HIS A 554 -11.65 -40.51 14.92
N PRO A 555 -12.58 -41.47 14.80
CA PRO A 555 -13.97 -41.29 15.26
C PRO A 555 -14.11 -41.15 16.79
N GLY A 556 -13.07 -41.53 17.56
CA GLY A 556 -13.02 -41.44 19.03
C GLY A 556 -12.49 -40.11 19.58
N VAL A 557 -12.31 -39.09 18.73
CA VAL A 557 -11.87 -37.76 19.18
C VAL A 557 -12.92 -37.13 20.09
N THR A 558 -12.49 -36.65 21.25
CA THR A 558 -13.29 -35.98 22.27
C THR A 558 -12.95 -34.49 22.40
N GLY A 559 -11.82 -34.04 21.83
CA GLY A 559 -11.42 -32.64 21.87
C GLY A 559 -10.68 -32.14 20.63
N VAL A 560 -10.81 -30.85 20.35
CA VAL A 560 -10.11 -30.16 19.27
C VAL A 560 -9.46 -28.92 19.86
N PHE A 561 -8.16 -28.74 19.61
CA PHE A 561 -7.51 -27.46 19.77
C PHE A 561 -7.22 -26.89 18.38
N ALA A 562 -7.68 -25.68 18.12
CA ALA A 562 -7.34 -24.94 16.92
C ALA A 562 -6.53 -23.71 17.32
N GLU A 563 -5.38 -23.52 16.67
CA GLU A 563 -4.47 -22.41 16.98
C GLU A 563 -5.06 -21.03 16.62
N ASN A 564 -6.26 -20.94 16.01
CA ASN A 564 -7.07 -19.73 15.96
C ASN A 564 -8.59 -20.02 15.87
N ASP A 565 -9.41 -18.99 16.05
CA ASP A 565 -10.86 -19.07 16.02
C ASP A 565 -11.41 -19.42 14.63
N GLU A 566 -10.80 -18.96 13.54
CA GLU A 566 -11.28 -19.29 12.18
C GLU A 566 -11.24 -20.79 11.92
N MET A 567 -10.12 -21.44 12.25
CA MET A 567 -10.01 -22.91 12.15
C MET A 567 -10.93 -23.60 13.15
N ALA A 568 -11.11 -23.05 14.36
CA ALA A 568 -12.04 -23.59 15.36
C ALA A 568 -13.49 -23.58 14.86
N LEU A 569 -13.91 -22.49 14.22
CA LEU A 569 -15.24 -22.33 13.62
C LEU A 569 -15.44 -23.30 12.43
N GLY A 570 -14.41 -23.46 11.59
CA GLY A 570 -14.38 -24.49 10.54
C GLY A 570 -14.53 -25.90 11.12
N ALA A 571 -13.79 -26.22 12.18
CA ALA A 571 -13.86 -27.50 12.87
C ALA A 571 -15.23 -27.75 13.50
N ALA A 572 -15.79 -26.76 14.19
CA ALA A 572 -17.13 -26.83 14.78
C ALA A 572 -18.19 -27.10 13.70
N LYS A 573 -18.06 -26.49 12.53
CA LYS A 573 -18.93 -26.77 11.37
C LYS A 573 -18.79 -28.20 10.86
N ALA A 574 -17.57 -28.75 10.78
CA ALA A 574 -17.36 -30.17 10.40
C ALA A 574 -17.96 -31.14 11.43
N LEU A 575 -17.85 -30.82 12.72
CA LEU A 575 -18.37 -31.60 13.84
C LEU A 575 -19.90 -31.59 13.91
N GLY A 576 -20.55 -30.54 13.39
CA GLY A 576 -22.00 -30.38 13.42
C GLY A 576 -22.54 -30.41 14.85
N SER A 577 -23.50 -31.29 15.12
CA SER A 577 -24.14 -31.41 16.44
C SER A 577 -23.21 -31.95 17.55
N LYS A 578 -22.04 -32.50 17.20
CA LYS A 578 -21.05 -32.96 18.17
C LYS A 578 -20.26 -31.82 18.80
N ALA A 579 -20.13 -30.69 18.11
CA ALA A 579 -19.35 -29.53 18.57
C ALA A 579 -19.90 -28.98 19.89
N GLY A 580 -19.01 -28.82 20.87
CA GLY A 580 -19.34 -28.31 22.21
C GLY A 580 -20.16 -29.27 23.09
N LYS A 581 -20.57 -30.43 22.55
CA LYS A 581 -21.28 -31.50 23.29
C LYS A 581 -20.38 -32.69 23.54
N SER A 582 -20.26 -33.58 22.55
CA SER A 582 -19.41 -34.78 22.65
C SER A 582 -17.96 -34.51 22.24
N VAL A 583 -17.72 -33.42 21.50
CA VAL A 583 -16.37 -32.97 21.13
C VAL A 583 -16.19 -31.52 21.56
N SER A 584 -15.31 -31.28 22.54
CA SER A 584 -15.01 -29.94 23.02
C SER A 584 -14.04 -29.23 22.09
N VAL A 585 -14.35 -28.01 21.67
CA VAL A 585 -13.52 -27.22 20.74
C VAL A 585 -12.97 -26.02 21.48
N VAL A 586 -11.64 -25.87 21.51
CA VAL A 586 -10.96 -24.69 22.05
C VAL A 586 -10.28 -23.95 20.91
N GLY A 587 -10.66 -22.68 20.73
CA GLY A 587 -10.05 -21.75 19.80
C GLY A 587 -9.02 -20.83 20.45
N PHE A 588 -8.52 -19.89 19.68
CA PHE A 588 -7.57 -18.87 20.10
C PHE A 588 -7.86 -17.59 19.30
N ASP A 589 -7.81 -16.43 19.94
CA ASP A 589 -7.88 -15.06 19.41
C ASP A 589 -8.93 -14.25 20.15
N GLY A 590 -10.09 -14.84 20.43
CA GLY A 590 -11.24 -14.12 21.00
C GLY A 590 -11.93 -13.21 19.98
N THR A 591 -12.02 -13.67 18.73
CA THR A 591 -12.73 -12.98 17.66
C THR A 591 -14.22 -12.84 17.96
N PRO A 592 -14.93 -11.81 17.45
CA PRO A 592 -16.37 -11.68 17.67
C PRO A 592 -17.19 -12.92 17.28
N ASP A 593 -16.83 -13.58 16.17
CA ASP A 593 -17.47 -14.84 15.75
C ASP A 593 -17.13 -16.00 16.69
N GLY A 594 -15.87 -16.10 17.13
CA GLY A 594 -15.42 -17.09 18.12
C GLY A 594 -16.12 -16.92 19.46
N LEU A 595 -16.23 -15.69 19.97
CA LEU A 595 -16.93 -15.38 21.21
C LEU A 595 -18.43 -15.70 21.12
N LYS A 596 -19.10 -15.37 20.02
CA LYS A 596 -20.49 -15.80 19.77
C LYS A 596 -20.63 -17.32 19.76
N ALA A 597 -19.64 -18.03 19.21
CA ALA A 597 -19.65 -19.49 19.21
C ALA A 597 -19.40 -20.08 20.61
N VAL A 598 -18.61 -19.42 21.45
CA VAL A 598 -18.47 -19.74 22.88
C VAL A 598 -19.79 -19.51 23.63
N GLU A 599 -20.45 -18.37 23.39
CA GLU A 599 -21.75 -18.05 23.97
C GLU A 599 -22.84 -19.07 23.56
N ALA A 600 -22.86 -19.45 22.28
CA ALA A 600 -23.73 -20.48 21.73
C ALA A 600 -23.36 -21.90 22.21
N GLY A 601 -22.17 -22.08 22.80
CA GLY A 601 -21.66 -23.34 23.28
C GLY A 601 -21.22 -24.32 22.18
N THR A 602 -21.02 -23.87 20.95
CA THR A 602 -20.43 -24.68 19.87
C THR A 602 -18.91 -24.74 19.99
N LEU A 603 -18.29 -23.67 20.49
CA LEU A 603 -16.94 -23.66 21.05
C LEU A 603 -17.06 -23.74 22.58
N TYR A 604 -16.16 -24.49 23.22
CA TYR A 604 -16.10 -24.52 24.68
C TYR A 604 -15.41 -23.27 25.22
N ALA A 605 -14.29 -22.89 24.62
CA ALA A 605 -13.53 -21.71 25.00
C ALA A 605 -12.77 -21.11 23.82
N SER A 606 -12.39 -19.85 23.94
CA SER A 606 -11.35 -19.22 23.11
C SER A 606 -10.34 -18.53 24.01
N VAL A 607 -9.05 -18.69 23.71
CA VAL A 607 -8.00 -17.91 24.38
C VAL A 607 -7.97 -16.52 23.76
N ALA A 608 -8.67 -15.57 24.37
CA ALA A 608 -8.79 -14.21 23.90
C ALA A 608 -7.52 -13.41 24.11
N GLN A 609 -7.11 -12.74 23.04
CA GLN A 609 -6.11 -11.69 23.10
C GLN A 609 -6.70 -10.44 23.76
N GLN A 610 -5.84 -9.52 24.22
CA GLN A 610 -6.25 -8.26 24.85
C GLN A 610 -5.72 -7.06 24.05
N PRO A 611 -6.36 -6.68 22.93
CA PRO A 611 -5.78 -5.73 21.98
C PRO A 611 -5.66 -4.32 22.59
N ALA A 612 -6.67 -3.90 23.35
CA ALA A 612 -6.62 -2.63 24.08
C ALA A 612 -5.47 -2.57 25.09
N GLU A 613 -5.19 -3.66 25.81
CA GLU A 613 -4.06 -3.70 26.73
C GLU A 613 -2.71 -3.71 26.00
N LEU A 614 -2.63 -4.42 24.86
CA LEU A 614 -1.47 -4.38 23.97
C LEU A 614 -1.16 -2.94 23.53
N GLY A 615 -2.19 -2.19 23.11
CA GLY A 615 -2.08 -0.77 22.75
C GLY A 615 -1.56 0.10 23.90
N LYS A 616 -2.11 -0.05 25.12
CA LYS A 616 -1.62 0.68 26.31
C LYS A 616 -0.16 0.37 26.61
N ILE A 617 0.21 -0.91 26.61
CA ILE A 617 1.58 -1.35 26.91
C ILE A 617 2.55 -0.84 25.83
N ALA A 618 2.15 -0.81 24.57
CA ALA A 618 2.96 -0.24 23.49
C ALA A 618 3.26 1.25 23.75
N VAL A 619 2.25 2.05 24.13
CA VAL A 619 2.44 3.47 24.48
C VAL A 619 3.35 3.63 25.70
N ARG A 620 3.14 2.87 26.77
CA ARG A 620 4.03 2.93 27.95
C ARG A 620 5.49 2.65 27.61
N ASN A 621 5.75 1.65 26.77
CA ASN A 621 7.12 1.35 26.35
C ASN A 621 7.68 2.38 25.38
N ALA A 622 6.86 2.95 24.50
CA ALA A 622 7.26 4.04 23.61
C ALA A 622 7.71 5.28 24.43
N VAL A 623 6.99 5.63 25.49
CA VAL A 623 7.34 6.72 26.41
C VAL A 623 8.65 6.48 27.14
N LYS A 624 8.85 5.25 27.63
CA LYS A 624 10.09 4.84 28.31
C LYS A 624 11.27 4.90 27.36
N ALA A 625 11.13 4.32 26.16
CA ALA A 625 12.16 4.36 25.14
C ALA A 625 12.48 5.79 24.71
N ALA A 626 11.48 6.67 24.59
CA ALA A 626 11.64 8.11 24.31
C ALA A 626 12.26 8.93 25.47
N LYS A 627 12.64 8.28 26.57
CA LYS A 627 13.39 8.85 27.71
C LYS A 627 14.73 8.12 27.91
N ASP A 628 15.14 7.28 26.96
CA ASP A 628 16.30 6.40 27.06
C ASP A 628 16.25 5.44 28.27
N GLU A 629 15.05 5.17 28.79
CA GLU A 629 14.86 4.16 29.84
C GLU A 629 14.95 2.75 29.24
N LYS A 630 15.57 1.82 29.97
CA LYS A 630 15.64 0.42 29.53
C LYS A 630 14.25 -0.20 29.46
N VAL A 631 13.91 -0.72 28.28
CA VAL A 631 12.73 -1.56 28.04
C VAL A 631 13.17 -3.00 27.78
N ALA A 632 12.32 -3.97 28.13
CA ALA A 632 12.58 -5.37 27.78
C ALA A 632 12.52 -5.53 26.26
N SER A 633 13.34 -6.42 25.67
CA SER A 633 13.34 -6.66 24.23
C SER A 633 12.01 -7.24 23.72
N THR A 634 11.30 -7.96 24.58
CA THR A 634 9.97 -8.49 24.32
C THR A 634 9.10 -8.31 25.56
N VAL A 635 7.94 -7.69 25.38
CA VAL A 635 6.91 -7.57 26.42
C VAL A 635 5.73 -8.43 26.00
N LYS A 636 5.44 -9.42 26.83
CA LYS A 636 4.36 -10.37 26.60
C LYS A 636 3.07 -9.87 27.26
N VAL A 637 2.03 -9.67 26.45
CA VAL A 637 0.71 -9.23 26.91
C VAL A 637 -0.08 -10.48 27.33
N PRO A 638 -0.61 -10.52 28.56
CA PRO A 638 -1.40 -11.66 29.01
C PRO A 638 -2.61 -11.90 28.11
N VAL A 639 -2.94 -13.17 27.88
CA VAL A 639 -4.18 -13.60 27.23
C VAL A 639 -5.11 -14.21 28.28
N LYS A 640 -6.41 -14.30 27.97
CA LYS A 640 -7.43 -14.80 28.90
C LYS A 640 -8.24 -15.92 28.26
N VAL A 641 -8.52 -16.97 29.02
CA VAL A 641 -9.48 -17.98 28.58
C VAL A 641 -10.88 -17.39 28.72
N VAL A 642 -11.60 -17.36 27.59
CA VAL A 642 -13.00 -16.96 27.54
C VAL A 642 -13.86 -18.19 27.39
N THR A 643 -14.72 -18.42 28.37
CA THR A 643 -15.72 -19.48 28.42
C THR A 643 -17.10 -18.85 28.41
N ARG A 644 -18.15 -19.68 28.39
CA ARG A 644 -19.53 -19.19 28.51
C ARG A 644 -19.79 -18.42 29.81
N GLU A 645 -19.00 -18.64 30.87
CA GLU A 645 -19.18 -17.94 32.15
C GLU A 645 -18.75 -16.48 32.11
N ASN A 646 -17.75 -16.12 31.29
CA ASN A 646 -17.16 -14.77 31.27
C ASN A 646 -17.19 -14.10 29.89
N VAL A 647 -17.79 -14.72 28.87
CA VAL A 647 -17.84 -14.17 27.50
C VAL A 647 -18.46 -12.78 27.42
N ALA A 648 -19.40 -12.47 28.32
CA ALA A 648 -20.04 -11.15 28.41
C ALA A 648 -19.05 -10.00 28.74
N ASP A 649 -17.90 -10.31 29.35
CA ASP A 649 -16.87 -9.31 29.67
C ASP A 649 -16.00 -8.94 28.45
N PHE A 650 -16.16 -9.66 27.33
CA PHE A 650 -15.34 -9.55 26.12
C PHE A 650 -16.15 -9.24 24.85
N SER A 651 -17.48 -9.25 24.94
CA SER A 651 -18.42 -9.12 23.81
C SER A 651 -18.89 -7.69 23.56
#